data_AF-A0A0G2HU74-F1
#
_entry.id   AF-A0A0G2HU74-F1
#
_cell.length_a   1.000
_cell.length_b   1.000
_cell.length_c   1.000
_cell.angle_alpha   90.00
_cell.angle_beta   90.00
_cell.angle_gamma   90.00
#
_symmetry.space_group_name_H-M   'P 1'
#
loop_
_entity.id
_entity.type
_entity.pdbx_description
1 polymer ?
#
loop_
_entity_poly.entity_id
_entity_poly.type
_entity_poly.pdbx_seq_one_letter_code
_entity_poly.pdbx_strand_id
1 'polypeptide(L)'
;MKTADINDTPASSAFSGNEDTISIAPSAPEPASTGVVDAEKLCAPSSPCPSGSSSQKSISITALPPIDEKNPYPHHTLFPPLPEYKATSVLVRIQWRALRVASFCLSLTFLTGIVLAASVSSTLIAAKGLYTRLRGGDLEKVRPFWQEERKRREARESATRAWDDEKRKQAAKSSAPGSEIDAEERNVGLAKAAYEPLEGGQDSLVCNISYYARRVGLDAETYRVQTEDGAVITLWHLYNPKEYTTLHFSDRDCIGPPSTLQTPKADPQSRPTDGDRKYPILMLPGLFQSAGTFCTNDDDSLAFFLAKSGYDIWLGSNRYGFHPEHISLSPSDPLFWSWTIKDMATLDLPALITRVLYETNFTKLALIGHSQGTAETFLALSKHIQPSLGPQISIFCALSPAAYSGPLVNKPYLKFMRLIPATCFRLVFGIHAFIPLMLTMHTFLPASLYATMGYMVFSYLFKWSDARWDRGLRPRFFQFSPIYASAECMRWWLGKGGFADHGCILSTREQMARENAEDARYEAQVVEKKIEAGASGAGFPVSTDVDVDLASAAWYDDRAPPMALWVAGSDQLVDGDRLLRRLKGRREPYVRVVHSKVIEEYEHLDVIWAIDSIRKVGMEVRRVIWECVQEDVRGLCRTPEA
;
A
#
# COMPACT_ATOMS: atom_id res chain seq x y z
N MET A 1 7.16 -74.96 -21.57
CA MET A 1 7.97 -74.60 -20.39
C MET A 1 7.93 -73.08 -20.31
N LYS A 2 7.15 -72.45 -19.41
CA LYS A 2 7.60 -71.93 -18.09
C LYS A 2 8.95 -71.20 -18.26
N THR A 3 9.11 -69.88 -18.08
CA THR A 3 8.57 -68.90 -17.11
C THR A 3 9.07 -67.50 -17.55
N ALA A 4 8.26 -66.43 -17.50
CA ALA A 4 8.22 -65.33 -16.48
C ALA A 4 9.48 -64.42 -16.49
N ASP A 5 9.48 -63.09 -16.39
CA ASP A 5 8.49 -62.03 -16.19
C ASP A 5 9.12 -60.72 -16.72
N ILE A 6 8.27 -59.77 -17.15
CA ILE A 6 8.66 -58.42 -17.60
C ILE A 6 8.41 -57.45 -16.45
N ASN A 7 9.42 -56.66 -16.08
CA ASN A 7 9.27 -55.45 -15.28
C ASN A 7 9.78 -54.25 -16.10
N ASP A 8 8.87 -53.36 -16.45
CA ASP A 8 9.14 -52.05 -17.05
C ASP A 8 9.49 -51.03 -15.96
N THR A 9 10.55 -50.26 -16.17
CA THR A 9 10.84 -49.01 -15.46
C THR A 9 11.37 -48.01 -16.48
N PRO A 10 10.92 -46.74 -16.49
CA PRO A 10 11.66 -45.69 -17.15
C PRO A 10 12.27 -44.70 -16.14
N ALA A 11 13.59 -44.59 -16.25
CA ALA A 11 14.43 -43.40 -16.22
C ALA A 11 14.20 -42.32 -15.13
N SER A 12 15.16 -42.27 -14.20
CA SER A 12 15.45 -41.09 -13.38
C SER A 12 16.30 -40.07 -14.16
N SER A 13 15.96 -38.79 -14.04
CA SER A 13 16.89 -37.69 -14.31
C SER A 13 16.84 -36.71 -13.15
N ALA A 14 17.97 -36.53 -12.49
CA ALA A 14 18.15 -35.74 -11.29
C ALA A 14 18.05 -34.23 -11.57
N PHE A 15 17.28 -33.52 -10.74
CA PHE A 15 17.43 -32.09 -10.51
C PHE A 15 17.30 -31.85 -9.00
N SER A 16 18.42 -31.51 -8.38
CA SER A 16 18.51 -31.05 -6.99
C SER A 16 18.26 -29.54 -6.93
N GLY A 17 17.23 -29.14 -6.20
CA GLY A 17 17.00 -27.75 -5.80
C GLY A 17 16.16 -27.75 -4.52
N ASN A 18 16.83 -27.51 -3.39
CA ASN A 18 16.22 -27.24 -2.07
C ASN A 18 15.40 -25.94 -2.17
N GLU A 19 14.09 -25.99 -1.94
CA GLU A 19 13.35 -25.92 -0.66
C GLU A 19 13.01 -24.48 -0.26
N ASP A 20 11.74 -24.13 -0.45
CA ASP A 20 10.89 -23.46 0.54
C ASP A 20 9.44 -23.47 0.00
N THR A 21 8.81 -24.63 0.10
CA THR A 21 7.36 -24.80 -0.06
C THR A 21 6.81 -25.15 1.31
N ILE A 22 6.05 -24.24 1.90
CA ILE A 22 5.38 -24.45 3.19
C ILE A 22 4.41 -25.62 3.04
N SER A 23 4.75 -26.77 3.63
CA SER A 23 3.86 -27.92 3.83
C SER A 23 3.50 -28.01 5.31
N ILE A 24 2.26 -27.68 5.66
CA ILE A 24 1.71 -27.89 7.00
C ILE A 24 0.84 -29.15 6.96
N ALA A 25 1.26 -30.20 7.67
CA ALA A 25 0.40 -31.33 8.02
C ALA A 25 -0.36 -31.04 9.33
N PRO A 26 -1.62 -31.50 9.49
CA PRO A 26 -2.44 -31.15 10.65
C PRO A 26 -2.20 -32.11 11.82
N SER A 27 -1.84 -31.57 12.98
CA SER A 27 -1.88 -32.29 14.27
C SER A 27 -3.14 -31.89 15.05
N ALA A 28 -4.01 -32.85 15.32
CA ALA A 28 -5.18 -32.69 16.19
C ALA A 28 -4.79 -32.68 17.68
N PRO A 29 -5.48 -31.94 18.56
CA PRO A 29 -5.35 -32.09 20.00
C PRO A 29 -6.52 -32.91 20.60
N GLU A 30 -6.18 -33.85 21.49
CA GLU A 30 -7.13 -34.44 22.45
C GLU A 30 -7.29 -33.55 23.70
N PRO A 31 -8.42 -33.68 24.45
CA PRO A 31 -8.85 -32.67 25.42
C PRO A 31 -8.49 -33.00 26.88
N ALA A 32 -8.33 -31.98 27.72
CA ALA A 32 -8.29 -32.12 29.18
C ALA A 32 -9.26 -31.15 29.89
N SER A 33 -10.28 -31.76 30.48
CA SER A 33 -11.16 -31.43 31.63
C SER A 33 -11.21 -30.01 32.24
N THR A 34 -12.43 -29.45 32.17
CA THR A 34 -13.26 -28.86 33.24
C THR A 34 -12.65 -28.41 34.57
N GLY A 35 -12.88 -27.14 34.91
CA GLY A 35 -12.93 -26.60 36.28
C GLY A 35 -13.88 -25.40 36.33
N VAL A 36 -15.04 -25.59 36.97
CA VAL A 36 -16.10 -24.59 37.25
C VAL A 36 -15.76 -23.85 38.54
N VAL A 37 -15.86 -22.51 38.59
CA VAL A 37 -16.31 -21.76 39.78
C VAL A 37 -16.95 -20.42 39.37
N ASP A 38 -18.04 -20.12 40.06
CA ASP A 38 -19.09 -19.11 39.90
C ASP A 38 -18.75 -17.62 40.04
N ALA A 39 -19.72 -16.83 39.56
CA ALA A 39 -19.84 -15.38 39.63
C ALA A 39 -20.51 -14.87 40.93
N GLU A 40 -20.17 -13.65 41.35
CA GLU A 40 -20.95 -12.62 42.10
C GLU A 40 -19.93 -11.61 42.72
N LYS A 41 -20.11 -10.29 42.92
CA LYS A 41 -21.18 -9.28 42.78
C LYS A 41 -20.53 -7.88 42.97
N LEU A 42 -21.28 -6.84 42.60
CA LEU A 42 -20.95 -5.39 42.59
C LEU A 42 -20.66 -4.73 43.96
N CYS A 43 -19.92 -3.62 43.97
CA CYS A 43 -20.41 -2.26 44.33
C CYS A 43 -19.29 -1.18 44.39
N ALA A 44 -19.58 0.02 43.85
CA ALA A 44 -18.85 1.29 44.02
C ALA A 44 -19.59 2.16 45.10
N PRO A 45 -19.36 3.49 45.29
CA PRO A 45 -18.27 4.42 44.89
C PRO A 45 -17.79 5.36 46.05
N SER A 46 -16.77 6.20 45.83
CA SER A 46 -16.73 7.61 46.33
C SER A 46 -15.44 8.35 45.94
N SER A 47 -15.59 9.59 45.47
CA SER A 47 -14.55 10.65 45.41
C SER A 47 -14.89 11.71 46.49
N PRO A 48 -14.00 12.64 46.92
CA PRO A 48 -13.47 13.75 46.08
C PRO A 48 -12.00 14.21 46.34
N CYS A 49 -11.52 15.04 45.39
CA CYS A 49 -10.27 15.85 45.21
C CYS A 49 -9.72 16.65 46.42
N PRO A 50 -8.68 17.54 46.28
CA PRO A 50 -7.49 17.63 45.40
C PRO A 50 -6.17 17.95 46.17
N SER A 51 -4.99 17.70 45.59
CA SER A 51 -3.79 18.54 45.82
C SER A 51 -2.75 18.35 44.72
N GLY A 52 -2.18 19.47 44.25
CA GLY A 52 -1.28 19.51 43.11
C GLY A 52 0.17 19.16 43.45
N SER A 53 0.87 18.55 42.51
CA SER A 53 2.27 18.84 42.25
C SER A 53 2.63 18.47 40.81
N SER A 54 3.39 19.35 40.18
CA SER A 54 3.98 19.18 38.86
C SER A 54 4.92 17.98 38.83
N SER A 55 4.63 16.98 38.01
CA SER A 55 5.55 15.89 37.69
C SER A 55 5.56 15.65 36.18
N GLN A 56 6.77 15.60 35.63
CA GLN A 56 7.08 15.30 34.24
C GLN A 56 6.32 14.05 33.79
N LYS A 57 5.39 14.21 32.84
CA LYS A 57 4.75 13.06 32.19
C LYS A 57 5.77 12.41 31.25
N SER A 58 6.29 11.25 31.66
CA SER A 58 6.79 10.26 30.72
C SER A 58 5.62 9.89 29.80
N ILE A 59 5.78 10.12 28.50
CA ILE A 59 4.79 9.70 27.50
C ILE A 59 4.95 8.18 27.37
N SER A 60 3.96 7.44 27.89
CA SER A 60 3.85 6.00 27.65
C SER A 60 3.59 5.79 26.15
N ILE A 61 4.49 5.06 25.49
CA ILE A 61 4.47 4.78 24.04
C ILE A 61 3.35 3.80 23.66
N THR A 62 2.68 3.16 24.62
CA THR A 62 2.09 1.83 24.36
C THR A 62 0.68 1.59 24.88
N ALA A 63 -0.19 2.60 24.84
CA ALA A 63 -1.62 2.33 24.93
C ALA A 63 -2.36 3.16 23.90
N LEU A 64 -2.66 2.57 22.74
CA LEU A 64 -3.91 2.93 22.08
C LEU A 64 -4.99 2.75 23.16
N PRO A 65 -5.82 3.78 23.46
CA PRO A 65 -6.88 3.60 24.43
C PRO A 65 -7.71 2.38 24.03
N PRO A 66 -8.13 1.53 24.99
CA PRO A 66 -9.01 0.42 24.67
C PRO A 66 -10.19 0.96 23.86
N ILE A 67 -10.51 0.28 22.76
CA ILE A 67 -11.69 0.61 21.95
C ILE A 67 -12.86 0.59 22.93
N ASP A 68 -13.46 1.75 23.17
CA ASP A 68 -14.61 1.86 24.05
C ASP A 68 -15.76 1.10 23.39
N GLU A 69 -15.98 -0.15 23.79
CA GLU A 69 -17.08 -0.98 23.32
C GLU A 69 -18.45 -0.33 23.57
N LYS A 70 -18.53 0.68 24.47
CA LYS A 70 -19.75 1.45 24.74
C LYS A 70 -19.89 2.73 23.93
N ASN A 71 -18.93 3.07 23.08
CA ASN A 71 -19.07 4.15 22.13
C ASN A 71 -19.22 3.57 20.71
N PRO A 72 -20.45 3.24 20.27
CA PRO A 72 -20.67 2.91 18.87
C PRO A 72 -20.42 4.21 18.11
N TYR A 73 -19.21 4.35 17.55
CA TYR A 73 -18.82 5.44 16.67
C TYR A 73 -20.04 5.85 15.87
N PRO A 74 -20.53 7.10 15.98
CA PRO A 74 -21.86 7.48 15.53
C PRO A 74 -22.05 6.95 14.12
N HIS A 75 -23.18 6.30 13.85
CA HIS A 75 -23.52 5.73 12.54
C HIS A 75 -23.27 6.77 11.44
N HIS A 76 -22.04 6.79 10.92
CA HIS A 76 -21.64 7.78 9.95
C HIS A 76 -22.16 7.25 8.62
N THR A 77 -23.00 8.03 7.95
CA THR A 77 -23.70 7.57 6.74
C THR A 77 -22.74 7.13 5.63
N LEU A 78 -21.47 7.55 5.67
CA LEU A 78 -20.39 7.09 4.79
C LEU A 78 -19.96 5.63 5.00
N PHE A 79 -20.22 5.04 6.17
CA PHE A 79 -19.78 3.69 6.53
C PHE A 79 -20.99 2.87 6.97
N PRO A 80 -21.75 2.29 6.01
CA PRO A 80 -22.87 1.44 6.34
C PRO A 80 -22.39 0.21 7.15
N PRO A 81 -23.24 -0.32 8.05
CA PRO A 81 -22.87 -1.49 8.85
C PRO A 81 -22.55 -2.67 7.94
N LEU A 82 -21.55 -3.45 8.36
CA LEU A 82 -21.17 -4.70 7.73
C LEU A 82 -22.30 -5.73 7.88
N PRO A 83 -22.41 -6.68 6.94
CA PRO A 83 -23.38 -7.76 7.06
C PRO A 83 -23.05 -8.68 8.25
N GLU A 84 -24.07 -9.05 9.01
CA GLU A 84 -23.94 -10.06 10.07
C GLU A 84 -24.11 -11.48 9.51
N TYR A 85 -23.20 -12.38 9.87
CA TYR A 85 -23.28 -13.79 9.55
C TYR A 85 -23.48 -14.60 10.84
N LYS A 86 -24.69 -15.13 11.06
CA LYS A 86 -25.03 -15.90 12.27
C LYS A 86 -24.47 -17.33 12.24
N ALA A 87 -24.29 -17.91 13.43
CA ALA A 87 -23.78 -19.26 13.63
C ALA A 87 -24.53 -20.30 12.78
N THR A 88 -23.76 -21.14 12.10
CA THR A 88 -24.20 -21.87 10.90
C THR A 88 -25.11 -23.06 11.20
N SER A 89 -26.35 -23.03 10.74
CA SER A 89 -27.09 -24.27 10.44
C SER A 89 -26.58 -24.87 9.12
N VAL A 90 -26.81 -26.17 8.90
CA VAL A 90 -26.41 -26.86 7.64
C VAL A 90 -27.03 -26.17 6.41
N LEU A 91 -28.28 -25.70 6.52
CA LEU A 91 -28.97 -24.99 5.45
C LEU A 91 -28.26 -23.68 5.08
N VAL A 92 -27.80 -22.91 6.07
CA VAL A 92 -27.06 -21.66 5.84
C VAL A 92 -25.75 -21.93 5.10
N ARG A 93 -25.04 -23.01 5.42
CA ARG A 93 -23.82 -23.40 4.68
C ARG A 93 -24.11 -23.76 3.23
N ILE A 94 -25.21 -24.46 2.96
CA ILE A 94 -25.64 -24.77 1.59
C ILE A 94 -25.99 -23.48 0.84
N GLN A 95 -26.72 -22.56 1.47
CA GLN A 95 -27.04 -21.26 0.88
C GLN A 95 -25.79 -20.45 0.53
N TRP A 96 -24.79 -20.39 1.42
CA TRP A 96 -23.53 -19.69 1.14
C TRP A 96 -22.74 -20.35 0.02
N ARG A 97 -22.69 -21.69 -0.04
CA ARG A 97 -22.07 -22.40 -1.16
C ARG A 97 -22.78 -22.11 -2.48
N ALA A 98 -24.11 -22.13 -2.50
CA ALA A 98 -24.90 -21.79 -3.68
C ALA A 98 -24.64 -20.33 -4.11
N LEU A 99 -24.60 -19.39 -3.17
CA LEU A 99 -24.29 -18.00 -3.44
C LEU A 99 -22.88 -17.84 -4.02
N ARG A 100 -21.88 -18.54 -3.48
CA ARG A 100 -20.50 -18.53 -4.00
C ARG A 100 -20.42 -19.04 -5.43
N VAL A 101 -21.14 -20.12 -5.76
CA VAL A 101 -21.18 -20.66 -7.12
C VAL A 101 -21.87 -19.67 -8.07
N ALA A 102 -23.00 -19.11 -7.67
CA ALA A 102 -23.71 -18.10 -8.45
C ALA A 102 -22.84 -16.85 -8.69
N SER A 103 -22.23 -16.31 -7.63
CA SER A 103 -21.35 -15.14 -7.73
C SER A 103 -20.11 -15.43 -8.55
N PHE A 104 -19.54 -16.64 -8.49
CA PHE A 104 -18.43 -17.03 -9.34
C PHE A 104 -18.82 -16.94 -10.83
N CYS A 105 -19.95 -17.54 -11.23
CA CYS A 105 -20.41 -17.50 -12.62
C CYS A 105 -20.74 -16.06 -13.10
N LEU A 106 -21.41 -15.28 -12.25
CA LEU A 106 -21.81 -13.90 -12.59
C LEU A 106 -20.60 -12.96 -12.67
N SER A 107 -19.69 -13.03 -11.69
CA SER A 107 -18.45 -12.23 -11.70
C SER A 107 -17.51 -12.65 -12.84
N LEU A 108 -17.45 -13.93 -13.21
CA LEU A 108 -16.72 -14.40 -14.38
C LEU A 108 -17.30 -13.80 -15.68
N THR A 109 -18.62 -13.77 -15.81
CA THR A 109 -19.28 -13.17 -16.97
C THR A 109 -18.96 -11.67 -17.05
N PHE A 110 -19.02 -10.98 -15.92
CA PHE A 110 -18.64 -9.57 -15.81
C PHE A 110 -17.17 -9.34 -16.21
N LEU A 111 -16.24 -10.12 -15.66
CA LEU A 111 -14.81 -10.01 -15.97
C LEU A 111 -14.54 -10.29 -17.45
N THR A 112 -15.17 -11.31 -18.01
CA THR A 112 -15.06 -11.66 -19.43
C THR A 112 -15.51 -10.49 -20.31
N GLY A 113 -16.63 -9.84 -19.97
CA GLY A 113 -17.10 -8.64 -20.68
C GLY A 113 -16.08 -7.50 -20.65
N ILE A 114 -15.44 -7.24 -19.50
CA ILE A 114 -14.38 -6.23 -19.38
C ILE A 114 -13.17 -6.59 -20.23
N VAL A 115 -12.68 -7.83 -20.14
CA VAL A 115 -11.51 -8.28 -20.90
C VAL A 115 -11.76 -8.21 -22.40
N LEU A 116 -12.96 -8.59 -22.86
CA LEU A 116 -13.35 -8.45 -24.27
C LEU A 116 -13.35 -6.99 -24.72
N ALA A 117 -13.97 -6.10 -23.94
CA ALA A 117 -14.00 -4.67 -24.26
C ALA A 117 -12.60 -4.04 -24.28
N ALA A 118 -11.75 -4.40 -23.32
CA ALA A 118 -10.36 -3.97 -23.26
C ALA A 118 -9.54 -4.51 -24.45
N SER A 119 -9.80 -5.74 -24.89
CA SER A 119 -9.15 -6.36 -26.04
C SER A 119 -9.54 -5.66 -27.34
N VAL A 120 -10.82 -5.33 -27.54
CA VAL A 120 -11.29 -4.55 -28.68
C VAL A 120 -10.64 -3.16 -28.67
N SER A 121 -10.66 -2.45 -27.54
CA SER A 121 -10.04 -1.13 -27.40
C SER A 121 -8.54 -1.17 -27.73
N SER A 122 -7.80 -2.14 -27.19
CA SER A 122 -6.37 -2.31 -27.44
C SER A 122 -6.07 -2.62 -28.90
N THR A 123 -6.91 -3.44 -29.55
CA THR A 123 -6.79 -3.75 -30.98
C THR A 123 -7.00 -2.51 -31.85
N LEU A 124 -7.98 -1.67 -31.52
CA LEU A 124 -8.20 -0.40 -32.23
C LEU A 124 -7.02 0.56 -32.10
N ILE A 125 -6.43 0.65 -30.91
CA ILE A 125 -5.22 1.46 -30.66
C ILE A 125 -4.04 0.91 -31.48
N ALA A 126 -3.82 -0.40 -31.46
CA ALA A 126 -2.77 -1.05 -32.24
C ALA A 126 -2.96 -0.85 -33.75
N ALA A 127 -4.20 -0.96 -34.26
CA ALA A 127 -4.53 -0.71 -35.66
C ALA A 127 -4.24 0.74 -36.08
N LYS A 128 -4.58 1.72 -35.23
CA LYS A 128 -4.23 3.14 -35.45
C LYS A 128 -2.72 3.35 -35.45
N GLY A 129 -2.00 2.66 -34.57
CA GLY A 129 -0.54 2.67 -34.54
C GLY A 129 0.08 2.11 -35.82
N LEU A 130 -0.39 0.95 -36.27
CA LEU A 130 0.04 0.32 -37.52
C LEU A 130 -0.24 1.22 -38.73
N TYR A 131 -1.44 1.81 -38.80
CA TYR A 131 -1.81 2.74 -39.86
C TYR A 131 -0.88 3.97 -39.92
N THR A 132 -0.52 4.52 -38.76
CA THR A 132 0.41 5.65 -38.68
C THR A 132 1.81 5.24 -39.15
N ARG A 133 2.25 4.02 -38.80
CA ARG A 133 3.53 3.44 -39.22
C ARG A 133 3.61 3.20 -40.72
N LEU A 134 2.52 2.70 -41.32
CA LEU A 134 2.40 2.52 -42.77
C LEU A 134 2.44 3.85 -43.54
N ARG A 135 2.05 4.97 -42.92
CA ARG A 135 2.18 6.33 -43.46
C ARG A 135 3.53 7.00 -43.17
N GLY A 136 4.51 6.26 -42.65
CA GLY A 136 5.85 6.76 -42.36
C GLY A 136 6.00 7.49 -41.02
N GLY A 137 4.98 7.52 -40.17
CA GLY A 137 5.07 8.06 -38.81
C GLY A 137 5.60 7.04 -37.80
N ASP A 138 6.27 7.49 -36.75
CA ASP A 138 6.72 6.63 -35.65
C ASP A 138 6.18 7.17 -34.32
N LEU A 139 5.09 6.56 -33.84
CA LEU A 139 4.44 6.97 -32.58
C LEU A 139 5.32 6.74 -31.35
N GLU A 140 6.28 5.81 -31.42
CA GLU A 140 7.18 5.53 -30.29
C GLU A 140 8.12 6.72 -30.04
N LYS A 141 8.58 7.40 -31.09
CA LYS A 141 9.45 8.58 -30.99
C LYS A 141 8.74 9.81 -30.43
N VAL A 142 7.41 9.81 -30.39
CA VAL A 142 6.59 10.91 -29.84
C VAL A 142 6.45 10.80 -28.32
N ARG A 143 6.83 9.65 -27.72
CA ARG A 143 6.74 9.46 -26.26
C ARG A 143 7.76 10.34 -25.53
N PRO A 144 7.40 10.96 -24.38
CA PRO A 144 8.27 11.90 -23.66
C PRO A 144 9.66 11.34 -23.28
N PHE A 145 9.77 10.04 -22.99
CA PHE A 145 11.00 9.42 -22.48
C PHE A 145 11.61 8.38 -23.42
N TRP A 146 11.27 8.40 -24.72
CA TRP A 146 11.73 7.37 -25.65
C TRP A 146 13.27 7.19 -25.68
N GLN A 147 14.03 8.30 -25.64
CA GLN A 147 15.50 8.23 -25.62
C GLN A 147 16.03 7.63 -24.31
N GLU A 148 15.45 8.02 -23.18
CA GLU A 148 15.85 7.54 -21.86
C GLU A 148 15.52 6.05 -21.70
N GLU A 149 14.35 5.59 -22.17
CA GLU A 149 13.98 4.17 -22.19
C GLU A 149 14.97 3.33 -22.99
N ARG A 150 15.42 3.83 -24.15
CA ARG A 150 16.44 3.14 -24.94
C ARG A 150 17.75 3.00 -24.19
N LYS A 151 18.23 4.10 -23.59
CA LYS A 151 19.46 4.11 -22.79
C LYS A 151 19.37 3.14 -21.61
N ARG A 152 18.25 3.15 -20.88
CA ARG A 152 17.99 2.23 -19.76
C ARG A 152 17.91 0.77 -20.20
N ARG A 153 17.31 0.50 -21.36
CA ARG A 153 17.29 -0.85 -21.94
C ARG A 153 18.70 -1.35 -22.27
N GLU A 154 19.49 -0.54 -22.95
CA GLU A 154 20.88 -0.86 -23.30
C GLU A 154 21.76 -1.05 -22.05
N ALA A 155 21.53 -0.26 -20.99
CA ALA A 155 22.18 -0.42 -19.69
C ALA A 155 21.82 -1.75 -19.03
N ARG A 156 20.53 -2.12 -18.99
CA ARG A 156 20.08 -3.42 -18.46
C ARG A 156 20.66 -4.60 -19.23
N GLU A 157 20.62 -4.56 -20.56
CA GLU A 157 21.21 -5.61 -21.42
C GLU A 157 22.72 -5.76 -21.17
N SER A 158 23.42 -4.65 -20.91
CA SER A 158 24.86 -4.67 -20.60
C SER A 158 25.13 -5.18 -19.18
N ALA A 159 24.32 -4.80 -18.20
CA ALA A 159 24.42 -5.32 -16.83
C ALA A 159 24.15 -6.83 -16.76
N THR A 160 23.15 -7.33 -17.50
CA THR A 160 22.87 -8.76 -17.64
C THR A 160 24.09 -9.51 -18.19
N ARG A 161 24.69 -9.03 -19.29
CA ARG A 161 25.88 -9.65 -19.88
C ARG A 161 27.07 -9.65 -18.92
N ALA A 162 27.31 -8.53 -18.24
CA ALA A 162 28.39 -8.42 -17.26
C ALA A 162 28.22 -9.40 -16.09
N TRP A 163 26.99 -9.58 -15.61
CA TRP A 163 26.66 -10.55 -14.56
C TRP A 163 26.92 -11.99 -15.00
N ASP A 164 26.47 -12.35 -16.21
CA ASP A 164 26.66 -13.70 -16.75
C ASP A 164 28.15 -14.00 -17.03
N ASP A 165 28.92 -13.00 -17.44
CA ASP A 165 30.38 -13.10 -17.58
C ASP A 165 31.08 -13.34 -16.24
N GLU A 166 30.67 -12.61 -15.20
CA GLU A 166 31.25 -12.76 -13.86
C GLU A 166 30.91 -14.12 -13.25
N LYS A 167 29.67 -14.59 -13.35
CA LYS A 167 29.29 -15.95 -12.93
C LYS A 167 30.10 -17.03 -13.66
N ARG A 168 30.33 -16.87 -14.98
CA ARG A 168 31.16 -17.80 -15.76
C ARG A 168 32.61 -17.81 -15.27
N LYS A 169 33.19 -16.65 -14.97
CA LYS A 169 34.55 -16.55 -14.40
C LYS A 169 34.64 -17.20 -13.02
N GLN A 170 33.65 -17.00 -12.15
CA GLN A 170 33.60 -17.60 -10.83
C GLN A 170 33.49 -19.13 -10.91
N ALA A 171 32.61 -19.65 -11.77
CA ALA A 171 32.47 -21.09 -11.99
C ALA A 171 33.76 -21.73 -12.54
N ALA A 172 34.44 -21.07 -13.47
CA ALA A 172 35.73 -21.51 -14.00
C ALA A 172 36.82 -21.56 -12.91
N LYS A 173 36.86 -20.56 -12.00
CA LYS A 173 37.79 -20.55 -10.86
C LYS A 173 37.52 -21.66 -9.86
N SER A 174 36.26 -21.93 -9.51
CA SER A 174 35.91 -23.03 -8.60
C SER A 174 36.24 -24.43 -9.17
N SER A 175 36.46 -24.53 -10.48
CA SER A 175 36.82 -25.79 -11.16
C SER A 175 38.33 -26.01 -11.33
N ALA A 176 39.18 -25.05 -10.95
CA ALA A 176 40.63 -25.16 -11.04
C ALA A 176 41.24 -25.55 -9.67
N PRO A 177 42.03 -26.63 -9.56
CA PRO A 177 42.64 -27.01 -8.29
C PRO A 177 43.83 -26.09 -7.98
N GLY A 178 43.67 -25.29 -6.92
CA GLY A 178 44.74 -24.51 -6.28
C GLY A 178 44.82 -23.06 -6.72
N SER A 179 44.08 -22.17 -6.05
CA SER A 179 44.49 -20.75 -5.86
C SER A 179 43.52 -20.04 -4.89
N GLU A 180 43.53 -20.44 -3.62
CA GLU A 180 42.89 -19.66 -2.54
C GLU A 180 43.68 -18.38 -2.21
N ILE A 181 44.91 -18.22 -2.72
CA ILE A 181 45.85 -17.17 -2.29
C ILE A 181 45.74 -15.88 -3.14
N ASP A 182 45.20 -15.94 -4.37
CA ASP A 182 45.17 -14.77 -5.29
C ASP A 182 43.90 -13.89 -5.15
N ALA A 183 42.93 -14.28 -4.31
CA ALA A 183 41.65 -13.58 -4.19
C ALA A 183 41.69 -12.36 -3.24
N GLU A 184 42.60 -12.35 -2.26
CA GLU A 184 42.79 -11.21 -1.35
C GLU A 184 43.64 -10.10 -1.98
N GLU A 185 44.67 -10.44 -2.77
CA GLU A 185 45.62 -9.43 -3.28
C GLU A 185 45.06 -8.51 -4.40
N ARG A 186 43.96 -8.87 -5.08
CA ARG A 186 43.35 -8.01 -6.12
C ARG A 186 42.20 -7.11 -5.63
N ASN A 187 41.76 -7.27 -4.38
CA ASN A 187 40.76 -6.39 -3.77
C ASN A 187 41.39 -5.18 -3.04
N VAL A 188 42.72 -5.08 -3.05
CA VAL A 188 43.46 -3.95 -2.49
C VAL A 188 43.48 -2.81 -3.50
N GLY A 189 42.39 -2.02 -3.56
CA GLY A 189 42.43 -0.73 -4.28
C GLY A 189 41.13 -0.18 -4.84
N LEU A 190 40.04 -0.96 -4.91
CA LEU A 190 38.70 -0.41 -5.15
C LEU A 190 37.90 -0.49 -3.86
N ALA A 191 37.46 0.66 -3.36
CA ALA A 191 36.41 0.70 -2.34
C ALA A 191 35.23 -0.16 -2.84
N LYS A 192 34.92 -1.26 -2.16
CA LYS A 192 33.77 -2.11 -2.50
C LYS A 192 32.52 -1.23 -2.55
N ALA A 193 31.72 -1.35 -3.60
CA ALA A 193 30.55 -0.50 -3.74
C ALA A 193 29.58 -0.75 -2.58
N ALA A 194 28.98 0.31 -2.04
CA ALA A 194 28.09 0.23 -0.88
C ALA A 194 26.88 -0.69 -1.12
N TYR A 195 26.41 -0.75 -2.37
CA TYR A 195 25.30 -1.58 -2.83
C TYR A 195 25.71 -2.38 -4.08
N GLU A 196 26.26 -3.57 -3.86
CA GLU A 196 26.60 -4.50 -4.95
C GLU A 196 25.40 -5.43 -5.20
N PRO A 197 24.94 -5.60 -6.44
CA PRO A 197 23.86 -6.53 -6.76
C PRO A 197 24.14 -7.95 -6.26
N LEU A 198 23.18 -8.54 -5.56
CA LEU A 198 23.19 -9.92 -5.06
C LEU A 198 22.47 -10.88 -6.01
N GLU A 199 21.67 -10.31 -6.92
CA GLU A 199 20.92 -11.00 -7.96
C GLU A 199 21.14 -10.26 -9.30
N GLY A 200 21.11 -10.98 -10.42
CA GLY A 200 21.36 -10.36 -11.72
C GLY A 200 21.06 -11.30 -12.87
N GLY A 201 21.62 -11.00 -14.04
CA GLY A 201 21.36 -11.76 -15.26
C GLY A 201 20.02 -11.40 -15.88
N GLN A 202 19.37 -12.38 -16.54
CA GLN A 202 18.07 -12.17 -17.17
C GLN A 202 17.01 -11.75 -16.14
N ASP A 203 16.12 -10.86 -16.54
CA ASP A 203 15.03 -10.38 -15.69
C ASP A 203 13.87 -11.38 -15.63
N SER A 204 13.83 -12.14 -14.54
CA SER A 204 12.75 -13.09 -14.27
C SER A 204 11.54 -12.35 -13.72
N LEU A 205 10.42 -12.42 -14.44
CA LEU A 205 9.15 -11.83 -14.02
C LEU A 205 8.54 -12.65 -12.87
N VAL A 206 8.91 -12.32 -11.64
CA VAL A 206 8.43 -12.98 -10.41
C VAL A 206 7.71 -11.99 -9.49
N CYS A 207 6.78 -12.47 -8.67
CA CYS A 207 6.12 -11.68 -7.63
C CYS A 207 6.87 -11.80 -6.29
N ASN A 208 8.09 -11.29 -6.23
CA ASN A 208 8.95 -11.39 -5.04
C ASN A 208 9.74 -10.08 -4.82
N ILE A 209 9.51 -9.42 -3.68
CA ILE A 209 10.16 -8.14 -3.35
C ILE A 209 11.66 -8.34 -3.10
N SER A 210 12.04 -9.38 -2.34
CA SER A 210 13.44 -9.71 -2.05
C SER A 210 14.25 -9.96 -3.32
N TYR A 211 13.67 -10.61 -4.35
CA TYR A 211 14.32 -10.78 -5.66
C TYR A 211 14.71 -9.44 -6.28
N TYR A 212 13.79 -8.48 -6.38
CA TYR A 212 14.08 -7.17 -6.98
C TYR A 212 14.97 -6.32 -6.07
N ALA A 213 14.87 -6.45 -4.74
CA ALA A 213 15.77 -5.79 -3.79
C ALA A 213 17.23 -6.27 -3.98
N ARG A 214 17.44 -7.59 -4.13
CA ARG A 214 18.76 -8.17 -4.40
C ARG A 214 19.38 -7.70 -5.71
N ARG A 215 18.57 -7.43 -6.73
CA ARG A 215 19.06 -6.87 -8.00
C ARG A 215 19.67 -5.48 -7.86
N VAL A 216 19.31 -4.74 -6.81
CA VAL A 216 19.86 -3.42 -6.49
C VAL A 216 20.82 -3.45 -5.29
N GLY A 217 21.21 -4.62 -4.81
CA GLY A 217 22.14 -4.76 -3.67
C GLY A 217 21.52 -4.49 -2.30
N LEU A 218 20.20 -4.55 -2.20
CA LEU A 218 19.45 -4.63 -0.94
C LEU A 218 18.95 -6.07 -0.74
N ASP A 219 18.31 -6.36 0.38
CA ASP A 219 17.44 -7.54 0.51
C ASP A 219 16.21 -7.18 1.35
N ALA A 220 15.28 -8.10 1.48
CA ALA A 220 14.02 -7.88 2.18
C ALA A 220 13.62 -9.07 3.04
N GLU A 221 13.02 -8.78 4.20
CA GLU A 221 12.42 -9.76 5.09
C GLU A 221 10.96 -9.40 5.43
N THR A 222 10.24 -10.33 6.05
CA THR A 222 8.81 -10.18 6.37
C THR A 222 8.54 -10.40 7.86
N TYR A 223 7.62 -9.61 8.38
CA TYR A 223 7.03 -9.68 9.70
C TYR A 223 5.53 -9.98 9.59
N ARG A 224 5.00 -10.79 10.51
CA ARG A 224 3.56 -11.05 10.63
C ARG A 224 2.95 -10.12 11.69
N VAL A 225 1.98 -9.32 11.28
CA VAL A 225 1.33 -8.30 12.13
C VAL A 225 -0.11 -8.69 12.38
N GLN A 226 -0.46 -8.94 13.64
CA GLN A 226 -1.82 -9.25 14.05
C GLN A 226 -2.60 -7.97 14.36
N THR A 227 -3.81 -7.83 13.82
CA THR A 227 -4.78 -6.80 14.20
C THR A 227 -5.66 -7.25 15.38
N GLU A 228 -6.37 -6.32 16.02
CA GLU A 228 -7.27 -6.64 17.15
C GLU A 228 -8.38 -7.63 16.78
N ASP A 229 -8.88 -7.60 15.54
CA ASP A 229 -9.87 -8.55 15.04
C ASP A 229 -9.26 -9.90 14.59
N GLY A 230 -7.93 -10.04 14.62
CA GLY A 230 -7.22 -11.28 14.34
C GLY A 230 -6.82 -11.49 12.88
N ALA A 231 -6.94 -10.48 12.01
CA ALA A 231 -6.33 -10.51 10.69
C ALA A 231 -4.80 -10.49 10.81
N VAL A 232 -4.10 -11.18 9.90
CA VAL A 232 -2.63 -11.20 9.86
C VAL A 232 -2.15 -10.50 8.59
N ILE A 233 -1.41 -9.42 8.77
CA ILE A 233 -0.90 -8.56 7.71
C ILE A 233 0.61 -8.77 7.56
N THR A 234 1.07 -8.93 6.33
CA THR A 234 2.51 -8.98 6.01
C THR A 234 3.10 -7.57 5.99
N LEU A 235 4.10 -7.35 6.83
CA LEU A 235 4.92 -6.13 6.86
C LEU A 235 6.32 -6.47 6.35
N TRP A 236 6.79 -5.78 5.32
CA TRP A 236 8.13 -5.99 4.77
C TRP A 236 9.13 -4.99 5.35
N HIS A 237 10.38 -5.42 5.52
CA HIS A 237 11.49 -4.56 5.92
C HIS A 237 12.62 -4.71 4.90
N LEU A 238 13.07 -3.59 4.32
CA LEU A 238 14.18 -3.55 3.37
C LEU A 238 15.48 -3.22 4.12
N TYR A 239 16.54 -3.98 3.86
CA TYR A 239 17.80 -3.79 4.55
C TYR A 239 19.00 -3.92 3.60
N ASN A 240 20.14 -3.40 4.04
CA ASN A 240 21.43 -3.65 3.40
C ASN A 240 22.08 -4.87 4.08
N PRO A 241 22.29 -6.00 3.39
CA PRO A 241 22.89 -7.20 3.98
C PRO A 241 24.32 -7.01 4.51
N LYS A 242 25.01 -5.94 4.09
CA LYS A 242 26.33 -5.57 4.64
C LYS A 242 26.25 -4.88 6.00
N GLU A 243 25.09 -4.33 6.37
CA GLU A 243 24.90 -3.52 7.58
C GLU A 243 23.93 -4.15 8.59
N TYR A 244 23.07 -5.07 8.15
CA TYR A 244 22.01 -5.63 8.97
C TYR A 244 21.97 -7.15 8.86
N THR A 245 21.84 -7.81 10.01
CA THR A 245 21.60 -9.25 10.11
C THR A 245 20.14 -9.47 10.49
N THR A 246 19.44 -10.29 9.71
CA THR A 246 18.01 -10.57 9.92
C THR A 246 17.75 -11.31 11.22
N LEU A 247 16.62 -11.00 11.85
CA LEU A 247 16.10 -11.77 12.97
C LEU A 247 15.66 -13.17 12.54
N HIS A 248 15.62 -14.11 13.49
CA HIS A 248 15.08 -15.44 13.24
C HIS A 248 13.57 -15.36 12.96
N PHE A 249 13.04 -16.30 12.17
CA PHE A 249 11.63 -16.29 11.75
C PHE A 249 10.64 -16.23 12.93
N SER A 250 10.92 -16.96 14.02
CA SER A 250 10.08 -16.95 15.22
C SER A 250 9.97 -15.59 15.90
N ASP A 251 11.00 -14.74 15.80
CA ASP A 251 11.00 -13.39 16.38
C ASP A 251 10.22 -12.38 15.50
N ARG A 252 9.96 -12.75 14.25
CA ARG A 252 9.21 -11.96 13.26
C ARG A 252 7.74 -12.40 13.14
N ASP A 253 7.32 -13.36 13.96
CA ASP A 253 5.95 -13.85 14.00
C ASP A 253 5.00 -12.86 14.71
N CYS A 254 3.71 -13.18 14.72
CA CYS A 254 2.70 -12.46 15.48
C CYS A 254 3.06 -12.47 16.97
N ILE A 255 3.30 -11.29 17.53
CA ILE A 255 3.56 -11.08 18.96
C ILE A 255 2.31 -10.58 19.72
N GLY A 256 1.12 -10.77 19.12
CA GLY A 256 -0.17 -10.30 19.62
C GLY A 256 -0.65 -9.00 18.94
N PRO A 257 -1.90 -8.57 19.22
CA PRO A 257 -2.44 -7.34 18.69
C PRO A 257 -1.84 -6.11 19.39
N PRO A 258 -2.00 -4.89 18.83
CA PRO A 258 -1.35 -3.68 19.32
C PRO A 258 -1.56 -3.40 20.82
N SER A 259 -2.76 -3.68 21.35
CA SER A 259 -3.11 -3.53 22.76
C SER A 259 -2.25 -4.36 23.72
N THR A 260 -1.64 -5.45 23.24
CA THR A 260 -0.85 -6.39 24.05
C THR A 260 0.65 -6.12 24.01
N LEU A 261 1.10 -5.24 23.11
CA LEU A 261 2.52 -4.92 22.96
C LEU A 261 2.95 -4.02 24.12
N GLN A 262 3.60 -4.60 25.13
CA GLN A 262 4.29 -3.82 26.17
C GLN A 262 5.61 -3.28 25.63
N THR A 263 6.15 -2.25 26.30
CA THR A 263 7.35 -1.49 25.93
C THR A 263 8.50 -2.35 25.37
N PRO A 264 9.31 -1.78 24.46
CA PRO A 264 10.22 -2.54 23.60
C PRO A 264 11.17 -3.48 24.35
N LYS A 265 11.46 -4.61 23.72
CA LYS A 265 12.46 -5.58 24.13
C LYS A 265 13.86 -5.04 23.80
N ALA A 266 14.33 -4.00 24.49
CA ALA A 266 15.69 -3.52 24.30
C ALA A 266 16.66 -4.27 25.23
N ASP A 267 17.62 -5.00 24.65
CA ASP A 267 18.90 -5.27 25.30
C ASP A 267 19.71 -3.96 25.32
N PRO A 268 20.00 -3.39 26.51
CA PRO A 268 20.76 -2.14 26.65
C PRO A 268 22.12 -2.13 25.94
N GLN A 269 22.68 -3.29 25.61
CA GLN A 269 24.03 -3.43 25.03
C GLN A 269 24.08 -3.30 23.49
N SER A 270 22.94 -3.22 22.80
CA SER A 270 22.87 -3.21 21.32
C SER A 270 22.59 -1.84 20.69
N ARG A 271 22.57 -0.75 21.48
CA ARG A 271 22.27 0.58 20.94
C ARG A 271 23.33 1.01 19.93
N PRO A 272 22.96 1.34 18.67
CA PRO A 272 23.87 1.94 17.72
C PRO A 272 24.49 3.21 18.32
N THR A 273 25.72 3.51 17.93
CA THR A 273 26.37 4.78 18.28
C THR A 273 25.53 5.96 17.79
N ASP A 274 25.64 7.09 18.49
CA ASP A 274 24.94 8.32 18.13
C ASP A 274 25.22 8.69 16.66
N GLY A 275 24.18 9.04 15.90
CA GLY A 275 24.27 9.35 14.47
C GLY A 275 24.27 8.17 13.49
N ASP A 276 24.14 6.92 13.95
CA ASP A 276 24.18 5.73 13.07
C ASP A 276 22.82 5.10 12.75
N ARG A 277 21.73 5.53 13.40
CA ARG A 277 20.39 4.96 13.18
C ARG A 277 19.79 5.43 11.85
N LYS A 278 18.89 4.63 11.28
CA LYS A 278 18.10 5.02 10.11
C LYS A 278 16.69 5.37 10.56
N TYR A 279 16.15 6.49 10.09
CA TYR A 279 14.82 6.94 10.50
C TYR A 279 13.71 6.13 9.80
N PRO A 280 12.69 5.62 10.52
CA PRO A 280 11.71 4.69 9.96
C PRO A 280 10.67 5.39 9.09
N ILE A 281 10.41 4.77 7.93
CA ILE A 281 9.37 5.13 6.98
C ILE A 281 8.45 3.93 6.75
N LEU A 282 7.16 4.08 7.04
CA LEU A 282 6.13 3.11 6.67
C LEU A 282 5.47 3.53 5.35
N MET A 283 5.36 2.61 4.39
CA MET A 283 4.73 2.85 3.08
C MET A 283 3.50 1.95 2.87
N LEU A 284 2.39 2.54 2.43
CA LEU A 284 1.12 1.84 2.20
C LEU A 284 0.68 1.89 0.73
N PRO A 285 0.41 0.73 0.10
CA PRO A 285 0.04 0.65 -1.31
C PRO A 285 -1.41 1.07 -1.57
N GLY A 286 -1.78 1.16 -2.86
CA GLY A 286 -3.14 1.48 -3.29
C GLY A 286 -4.08 0.26 -3.32
N LEU A 287 -5.31 0.49 -3.77
CA LEU A 287 -6.32 -0.56 -3.92
C LEU A 287 -5.83 -1.61 -4.93
N PHE A 288 -6.02 -2.90 -4.60
CA PHE A 288 -5.53 -4.03 -5.38
C PHE A 288 -3.99 -4.11 -5.56
N GLN A 289 -3.20 -3.31 -4.87
CA GLN A 289 -1.73 -3.36 -4.97
C GLN A 289 -1.13 -4.04 -3.73
N SER A 290 -0.07 -4.81 -3.91
CA SER A 290 0.81 -5.23 -2.81
C SER A 290 1.91 -4.21 -2.56
N ALA A 291 2.67 -4.39 -1.47
CA ALA A 291 3.85 -3.60 -1.13
C ALA A 291 4.89 -3.49 -2.27
N GLY A 292 4.97 -4.52 -3.14
CA GLY A 292 5.92 -4.56 -4.24
C GLY A 292 5.71 -3.46 -5.29
N THR A 293 4.56 -2.77 -5.29
CA THR A 293 4.31 -1.61 -6.16
C THR A 293 5.41 -0.54 -6.05
N PHE A 294 6.01 -0.38 -4.86
CA PHE A 294 7.09 0.58 -4.60
C PHE A 294 8.50 0.08 -4.98
N CYS A 295 8.62 -1.14 -5.54
CA CYS A 295 9.87 -1.91 -5.71
C CYS A 295 10.11 -2.41 -7.15
N THR A 296 9.47 -1.78 -8.15
CA THR A 296 9.39 -2.35 -9.51
C THR A 296 10.30 -1.70 -10.56
N ASN A 297 10.95 -0.57 -10.24
CA ASN A 297 11.72 0.28 -11.14
C ASN A 297 13.24 0.21 -10.92
N ASP A 298 13.77 -0.93 -10.47
CA ASP A 298 15.18 -1.08 -10.07
C ASP A 298 15.56 0.07 -9.09
N ASP A 299 16.72 0.71 -9.23
CA ASP A 299 17.17 1.81 -8.37
C ASP A 299 16.21 3.01 -8.31
N ASP A 300 15.37 3.20 -9.34
CA ASP A 300 14.37 4.26 -9.39
C ASP A 300 13.05 3.87 -8.69
N SER A 301 13.02 2.74 -7.99
CA SER A 301 11.92 2.36 -7.10
C SER A 301 11.92 3.25 -5.87
N LEU A 302 10.80 3.89 -5.53
CA LEU A 302 10.73 4.82 -4.39
C LEU A 302 11.25 4.20 -3.08
N ALA A 303 10.90 2.93 -2.81
CA ALA A 303 11.38 2.24 -1.62
C ALA A 303 12.90 2.01 -1.63
N PHE A 304 13.47 1.59 -2.77
CA PHE A 304 14.91 1.35 -2.89
C PHE A 304 15.71 2.64 -2.86
N PHE A 305 15.22 3.68 -3.54
CA PHE A 305 15.81 5.01 -3.50
C PHE A 305 15.89 5.56 -2.06
N LEU A 306 14.80 5.47 -1.27
CA LEU A 306 14.79 5.96 0.10
C LEU A 306 15.67 5.10 1.04
N ALA A 307 15.69 3.77 0.87
CA ALA A 307 16.57 2.88 1.63
C ALA A 307 18.05 3.20 1.39
N LYS A 308 18.43 3.39 0.11
CA LYS A 308 19.79 3.79 -0.29
C LYS A 308 20.14 5.21 0.11
N SER A 309 19.13 6.07 0.28
CA SER A 309 19.32 7.42 0.82
C SER A 309 19.56 7.42 2.34
N GLY A 310 19.47 6.30 3.05
CA GLY A 310 19.75 6.24 4.50
C GLY A 310 18.52 6.16 5.41
N TYR A 311 17.33 5.92 4.87
CA TYR A 311 16.14 5.64 5.67
C TYR A 311 15.95 4.15 5.97
N ASP A 312 15.20 3.86 7.03
CA ASP A 312 14.75 2.52 7.40
C ASP A 312 13.36 2.29 6.79
N ILE A 313 13.24 1.36 5.83
CA ILE A 313 12.04 1.25 4.99
C ILE A 313 11.21 0.03 5.35
N TRP A 314 9.98 0.32 5.75
CA TRP A 314 8.95 -0.65 6.09
C TRP A 314 7.79 -0.54 5.09
N LEU A 315 7.40 -1.65 4.47
CA LEU A 315 6.31 -1.67 3.48
C LEU A 315 5.13 -2.46 4.04
N GLY A 316 4.06 -1.76 4.38
CA GLY A 316 2.81 -2.38 4.79
C GLY A 316 2.09 -3.02 3.61
N SER A 317 1.34 -4.07 3.88
CA SER A 317 0.41 -4.65 2.91
C SER A 317 -1.02 -4.21 3.24
N ASN A 318 -1.89 -4.16 2.23
CA ASN A 318 -3.33 -4.13 2.49
C ASN A 318 -3.72 -5.37 3.30
N ARG A 319 -4.79 -5.28 4.11
CA ARG A 319 -5.32 -6.33 5.01
C ARG A 319 -5.06 -7.76 4.55
N TYR A 320 -5.39 -8.03 3.30
CA TYR A 320 -5.19 -9.31 2.63
C TYR A 320 -4.37 -9.14 1.35
N GLY A 321 -3.25 -9.86 1.27
CA GLY A 321 -2.38 -9.92 0.10
C GLY A 321 -2.72 -11.08 -0.84
N PHE A 322 -1.69 -11.68 -1.43
CA PHE A 322 -1.82 -12.89 -2.24
C PHE A 322 -2.18 -14.13 -1.41
N HIS A 323 -1.74 -14.16 -0.15
CA HIS A 323 -1.97 -15.23 0.81
C HIS A 323 -2.64 -14.64 2.05
N PRO A 324 -3.97 -14.55 2.08
CA PRO A 324 -4.69 -13.91 3.17
C PRO A 324 -4.76 -14.83 4.39
N GLU A 325 -4.52 -14.29 5.57
CA GLU A 325 -4.42 -15.05 6.82
C GLU A 325 -5.21 -14.39 7.96
N HIS A 326 -5.68 -15.23 8.88
CA HIS A 326 -6.41 -14.81 10.07
C HIS A 326 -6.19 -15.85 11.19
N ILE A 327 -6.11 -15.41 12.44
CA ILE A 327 -5.83 -16.28 13.61
C ILE A 327 -6.93 -17.32 13.83
N SER A 328 -8.21 -16.93 13.74
CA SER A 328 -9.37 -17.80 14.02
C SER A 328 -10.28 -18.10 12.82
N LEU A 329 -10.35 -17.24 11.80
CA LEU A 329 -11.28 -17.38 10.69
C LEU A 329 -10.63 -18.08 9.48
N SER A 330 -11.40 -18.94 8.82
CA SER A 330 -11.00 -19.56 7.55
C SER A 330 -11.38 -18.66 6.37
N PRO A 331 -10.61 -18.63 5.26
CA PRO A 331 -11.02 -17.95 4.02
C PRO A 331 -12.35 -18.43 3.43
N SER A 332 -12.85 -19.60 3.86
CA SER A 332 -14.18 -20.10 3.47
C SER A 332 -15.34 -19.47 4.25
N ASP A 333 -15.06 -18.86 5.40
CA ASP A 333 -16.01 -18.13 6.25
C ASP A 333 -16.29 -16.74 5.64
N PRO A 334 -17.55 -16.34 5.43
CA PRO A 334 -17.88 -14.97 5.00
C PRO A 334 -17.35 -13.87 5.94
N LEU A 335 -17.26 -14.12 7.25
CA LEU A 335 -16.77 -13.13 8.22
C LEU A 335 -15.31 -12.74 7.94
N PHE A 336 -14.51 -13.69 7.43
CA PHE A 336 -13.14 -13.42 7.01
C PHE A 336 -13.09 -12.25 6.01
N TRP A 337 -14.06 -12.17 5.09
CA TRP A 337 -14.11 -11.15 4.06
C TRP A 337 -14.99 -9.96 4.42
N SER A 338 -15.52 -9.88 5.64
CA SER A 338 -16.47 -8.84 6.03
C SER A 338 -15.76 -7.61 6.60
N TRP A 339 -15.09 -6.85 5.73
CA TRP A 339 -14.37 -5.63 6.09
C TRP A 339 -14.38 -4.60 4.96
N THR A 340 -14.10 -3.35 5.30
CA THR A 340 -14.00 -2.17 4.41
C THR A 340 -12.75 -1.36 4.74
N ILE A 341 -12.56 -0.22 4.05
CA ILE A 341 -11.47 0.71 4.38
C ILE A 341 -11.55 1.26 5.81
N LYS A 342 -12.75 1.30 6.42
CA LYS A 342 -12.90 1.74 7.80
C LYS A 342 -12.14 0.80 8.74
N ASP A 343 -12.28 -0.50 8.54
CA ASP A 343 -11.58 -1.52 9.33
C ASP A 343 -10.07 -1.41 9.12
N MET A 344 -9.62 -1.14 7.89
CA MET A 344 -8.21 -0.86 7.62
C MET A 344 -7.70 0.36 8.41
N ALA A 345 -8.45 1.47 8.37
CA ALA A 345 -8.11 2.69 9.12
C ALA A 345 -8.16 2.51 10.65
N THR A 346 -9.09 1.69 11.16
CA THR A 346 -9.31 1.48 12.60
C THR A 346 -8.39 0.41 13.19
N LEU A 347 -7.96 -0.58 12.40
CA LEU A 347 -7.30 -1.79 12.91
C LEU A 347 -5.95 -2.06 12.24
N ASP A 348 -5.87 -1.96 10.92
CA ASP A 348 -4.66 -2.33 10.16
C ASP A 348 -3.56 -1.29 10.33
N LEU A 349 -3.86 -0.01 10.06
CA LEU A 349 -2.88 1.07 10.17
C LEU A 349 -2.29 1.19 11.60
N PRO A 350 -3.10 1.18 12.68
CA PRO A 350 -2.54 1.17 14.03
C PRO A 350 -1.64 -0.03 14.31
N ALA A 351 -1.97 -1.22 13.79
CA ALA A 351 -1.15 -2.41 13.99
C ALA A 351 0.19 -2.32 13.26
N LEU A 352 0.19 -1.85 12.01
CA LEU A 352 1.41 -1.63 11.24
C LEU A 352 2.32 -0.57 11.90
N ILE A 353 1.76 0.58 12.30
CA ILE A 353 2.53 1.64 12.98
C ILE A 353 3.12 1.12 14.29
N THR A 354 2.30 0.47 15.12
CA THR A 354 2.76 -0.02 16.42
C THR A 354 3.86 -1.05 16.26
N ARG A 355 3.76 -1.98 15.29
CA ARG A 355 4.82 -2.94 15.03
C ARG A 355 6.12 -2.25 14.61
N VAL A 356 6.08 -1.29 13.68
CA VAL A 356 7.29 -0.57 13.25
C VAL A 356 7.93 0.18 14.42
N LEU A 357 7.15 0.88 15.24
CA LEU A 357 7.69 1.61 16.40
C LEU A 357 8.27 0.66 17.46
N TYR A 358 7.65 -0.51 17.64
CA TYR A 358 8.15 -1.56 18.54
C TYR A 358 9.52 -2.10 18.09
N GLU A 359 9.68 -2.45 16.80
CA GLU A 359 10.93 -2.96 16.26
C GLU A 359 12.04 -1.90 16.26
N THR A 360 11.69 -0.68 15.84
CA THR A 360 12.69 0.36 15.55
C THR A 360 13.06 1.19 16.78
N ASN A 361 12.29 1.09 17.87
CA ASN A 361 12.46 1.89 19.09
C ASN A 361 12.42 3.41 18.85
N PHE A 362 11.69 3.86 17.82
CA PHE A 362 11.35 5.27 17.65
C PHE A 362 9.99 5.57 18.25
N THR A 363 9.77 6.82 18.64
CA THR A 363 8.46 7.30 19.11
C THR A 363 7.56 7.74 17.97
N LYS A 364 8.15 8.06 16.81
CA LYS A 364 7.45 8.48 15.60
C LYS A 364 8.11 7.90 14.35
N LEU A 365 7.31 7.66 13.32
CA LEU A 365 7.76 7.31 11.97
C LEU A 365 7.21 8.30 10.94
N ALA A 366 7.81 8.33 9.75
CA ALA A 366 7.20 8.99 8.60
C ALA A 366 6.29 8.01 7.86
N LEU A 367 5.13 8.47 7.39
CA LEU A 367 4.14 7.64 6.72
C LEU A 367 3.97 8.09 5.27
N ILE A 368 4.10 7.17 4.31
CA ILE A 368 3.83 7.40 2.89
C ILE A 368 2.63 6.56 2.48
N GLY A 369 1.58 7.19 1.95
CA GLY A 369 0.44 6.49 1.37
C GLY A 369 0.37 6.73 -0.13
N HIS A 370 -0.01 5.71 -0.90
CA HIS A 370 -0.42 5.87 -2.29
C HIS A 370 -1.89 5.49 -2.47
N SER A 371 -2.68 6.33 -3.16
CA SER A 371 -4.07 6.01 -3.52
C SER A 371 -4.90 5.56 -2.30
N GLN A 372 -5.42 4.33 -2.25
CA GLN A 372 -6.14 3.78 -1.07
C GLN A 372 -5.35 3.93 0.24
N GLY A 373 -4.03 3.71 0.25
CA GLY A 373 -3.22 3.90 1.46
C GLY A 373 -3.29 5.32 1.99
N THR A 374 -3.53 6.32 1.12
CA THR A 374 -3.82 7.69 1.57
C THR A 374 -5.21 7.81 2.17
N ALA A 375 -6.23 7.19 1.57
CA ALA A 375 -7.60 7.26 2.03
C ALA A 375 -7.76 6.60 3.41
N GLU A 376 -7.14 5.43 3.59
CA GLU A 376 -7.02 4.74 4.88
C GLU A 376 -6.39 5.66 5.94
N THR A 377 -5.28 6.30 5.60
CA THR A 377 -4.59 7.22 6.51
C THR A 377 -5.41 8.46 6.85
N PHE A 378 -6.03 9.11 5.85
CA PHE A 378 -6.89 10.27 6.07
C PHE A 378 -8.09 9.95 6.95
N LEU A 379 -8.66 8.75 6.83
CA LEU A 379 -9.73 8.28 7.70
C LEU A 379 -9.20 8.04 9.11
N ALA A 380 -8.10 7.29 9.24
CA ALA A 380 -7.53 6.96 10.55
C ALA A 380 -7.20 8.21 11.37
N LEU A 381 -6.62 9.23 10.73
CA LEU A 381 -6.24 10.49 11.37
C LEU A 381 -7.43 11.39 11.76
N SER A 382 -8.66 11.07 11.35
CA SER A 382 -9.83 11.84 11.73
C SER A 382 -10.05 11.81 13.24
N LYS A 383 -10.54 12.92 13.80
CA LYS A 383 -10.99 13.02 15.20
C LYS A 383 -12.06 11.99 15.59
N HIS A 384 -12.72 11.37 14.61
CA HIS A 384 -13.79 10.39 14.80
C HIS A 384 -13.35 8.93 14.69
N ILE A 385 -12.12 8.62 14.26
CA ILE A 385 -11.67 7.24 14.02
C ILE A 385 -10.50 6.89 14.93
N GLN A 386 -9.28 7.32 14.62
CA GLN A 386 -8.09 7.02 15.43
C GLN A 386 -7.11 8.20 15.53
N PRO A 387 -7.55 9.33 16.13
CA PRO A 387 -6.72 10.53 16.19
C PRO A 387 -5.50 10.39 17.11
N SER A 388 -5.43 9.33 17.93
CA SER A 388 -4.24 8.97 18.73
C SER A 388 -3.03 8.55 17.89
N LEU A 389 -3.20 8.22 16.60
CA LEU A 389 -2.08 7.93 15.70
C LEU A 389 -1.30 9.17 15.30
N GLY A 390 -1.93 10.34 15.24
CA GLY A 390 -1.30 11.55 14.73
C GLY A 390 0.01 11.91 15.44
N PRO A 391 0.08 11.87 16.78
CA PRO A 391 1.32 12.09 17.53
C PRO A 391 2.43 11.08 17.26
N GLN A 392 2.13 9.89 16.73
CA GLN A 392 3.09 8.83 16.36
C GLN A 392 3.61 8.97 14.93
N ILE A 393 3.11 9.94 14.16
CA ILE A 393 3.51 10.20 12.78
C ILE A 393 4.24 11.55 12.74
N SER A 394 5.49 11.57 12.29
CA SER A 394 6.25 12.82 12.12
C SER A 394 5.77 13.63 10.94
N ILE A 395 5.37 12.94 9.86
CA ILE A 395 4.77 13.51 8.66
C ILE A 395 4.00 12.44 7.89
N PHE A 396 2.87 12.84 7.31
CA PHE A 396 2.14 12.04 6.34
C PHE A 396 2.34 12.57 4.91
N CYS A 397 2.97 11.76 4.06
CA CYS A 397 3.18 12.01 2.63
C CYS A 397 2.11 11.28 1.80
N ALA A 398 1.21 12.03 1.17
CA ALA A 398 0.12 11.49 0.36
C ALA A 398 0.44 11.58 -1.14
N LEU A 399 0.55 10.42 -1.81
CA LEU A 399 0.81 10.29 -3.24
C LEU A 399 -0.50 9.91 -3.97
N SER A 400 -0.93 10.73 -4.94
CA SER A 400 -2.22 10.58 -5.64
C SER A 400 -3.40 10.36 -4.66
N PRO A 401 -3.69 11.35 -3.79
CA PRO A 401 -4.54 11.16 -2.63
C PRO A 401 -6.02 10.86 -2.98
N ALA A 402 -6.54 9.74 -2.48
CA ALA A 402 -7.86 9.23 -2.81
C ALA A 402 -8.97 9.68 -1.84
N ALA A 403 -9.12 10.99 -1.64
CA ALA A 403 -10.13 11.56 -0.75
C ALA A 403 -11.39 12.06 -1.47
N TYR A 404 -11.26 12.57 -2.69
CA TYR A 404 -12.37 13.02 -3.54
C TYR A 404 -12.38 12.22 -4.84
N SER A 405 -13.56 11.85 -5.32
CA SER A 405 -13.70 11.09 -6.57
C SER A 405 -13.51 11.99 -7.80
N GLY A 406 -12.69 11.55 -8.74
CA GLY A 406 -12.52 12.20 -10.03
C GLY A 406 -13.63 11.84 -11.05
N PRO A 407 -13.61 12.43 -12.25
CA PRO A 407 -14.65 12.25 -13.26
C PRO A 407 -14.78 10.82 -13.80
N LEU A 408 -13.79 9.94 -13.60
CA LEU A 408 -13.82 8.55 -14.05
C LEU A 408 -14.98 7.77 -13.41
N VAL A 409 -15.33 8.04 -12.15
CA VAL A 409 -16.42 7.32 -11.46
C VAL A 409 -17.80 7.55 -12.12
N ASN A 410 -17.91 8.55 -12.99
CA ASN A 410 -19.12 8.86 -13.76
C ASN A 410 -19.17 8.21 -15.14
N LYS A 411 -18.14 7.47 -15.56
CA LYS A 411 -18.16 6.71 -16.82
C LYS A 411 -19.24 5.63 -16.78
N PRO A 412 -19.94 5.32 -17.90
CA PRO A 412 -21.08 4.41 -17.89
C PRO A 412 -20.82 3.05 -17.22
N TYR A 413 -19.64 2.45 -17.47
CA TYR A 413 -19.26 1.14 -16.95
C TYR A 413 -19.00 1.13 -15.42
N LEU A 414 -18.56 2.25 -14.82
CA LEU A 414 -18.44 2.39 -13.36
C LEU A 414 -19.72 2.93 -12.73
N LYS A 415 -20.42 3.83 -13.42
CA LYS A 415 -21.68 4.43 -12.97
C LYS A 415 -22.76 3.37 -12.74
N PHE A 416 -22.79 2.33 -13.56
CA PHE A 416 -23.72 1.21 -13.36
C PHE A 416 -23.55 0.56 -11.99
N MET A 417 -22.31 0.37 -11.50
CA MET A 417 -22.03 -0.25 -10.19
C MET A 417 -22.68 0.51 -9.02
N ARG A 418 -22.81 1.84 -9.12
CA ARG A 418 -23.46 2.70 -8.14
C ARG A 418 -24.98 2.56 -8.11
N LEU A 419 -25.58 2.07 -9.19
CA LEU A 419 -27.03 1.89 -9.30
C LEU A 419 -27.49 0.53 -8.77
N ILE A 420 -26.57 -0.43 -8.62
CA ILE A 420 -26.88 -1.79 -8.17
C ILE A 420 -27.20 -1.77 -6.67
N PRO A 421 -28.34 -2.34 -6.23
CA PRO A 421 -28.63 -2.56 -4.81
C PRO A 421 -27.59 -3.48 -4.15
N ALA A 422 -27.34 -3.31 -2.84
CA ALA A 422 -26.35 -4.12 -2.12
C ALA A 422 -26.60 -5.64 -2.21
N THR A 423 -27.87 -6.07 -2.24
CA THR A 423 -28.25 -7.47 -2.41
C THR A 423 -27.84 -8.02 -3.78
N CYS A 424 -28.07 -7.25 -4.85
CA CYS A 424 -27.63 -7.60 -6.19
C CYS A 424 -26.10 -7.58 -6.32
N PHE A 425 -25.42 -6.62 -5.66
CA PHE A 425 -23.96 -6.59 -5.64
C PHE A 425 -23.38 -7.87 -5.03
N ARG A 426 -23.92 -8.32 -3.89
CA ARG A 426 -23.53 -9.58 -3.23
C ARG A 426 -23.88 -10.82 -4.06
N LEU A 427 -24.97 -10.79 -4.81
CA LEU A 427 -25.30 -11.88 -5.73
C LEU A 427 -24.28 -12.00 -6.86
N VAL A 428 -23.84 -10.87 -7.44
CA VAL A 428 -22.91 -10.84 -8.57
C VAL A 428 -21.46 -11.07 -8.13
N PHE A 429 -20.99 -10.34 -7.12
CA PHE A 429 -19.58 -10.32 -6.71
C PHE A 429 -19.29 -11.16 -5.46
N GLY A 430 -20.33 -11.67 -4.80
CA GLY A 430 -20.21 -12.57 -3.66
C GLY A 430 -20.17 -11.87 -2.31
N ILE A 431 -19.97 -12.69 -1.28
CA ILE A 431 -19.78 -12.31 0.13
C ILE A 431 -18.37 -12.70 0.63
N HIS A 432 -17.45 -12.98 -0.30
CA HIS A 432 -16.06 -13.37 -0.05
C HIS A 432 -15.12 -12.39 -0.76
N ALA A 433 -14.06 -12.91 -1.40
CA ALA A 433 -13.17 -12.12 -2.24
C ALA A 433 -13.87 -11.59 -3.50
N PHE A 434 -13.56 -10.36 -3.87
CA PHE A 434 -14.03 -9.73 -5.10
C PHE A 434 -13.32 -10.33 -6.33
N ILE A 435 -14.07 -10.98 -7.21
CA ILE A 435 -13.59 -11.57 -8.48
C ILE A 435 -12.30 -12.42 -8.27
N PRO A 436 -12.37 -13.52 -7.49
CA PRO A 436 -11.18 -14.31 -7.12
C PRO A 436 -10.46 -14.93 -8.32
N LEU A 437 -11.14 -15.05 -9.47
CA LEU A 437 -10.58 -15.54 -10.71
C LEU A 437 -9.34 -14.76 -11.17
N MET A 438 -9.23 -13.47 -10.85
CA MET A 438 -8.04 -12.68 -11.18
C MET A 438 -6.77 -13.31 -10.56
N LEU A 439 -6.86 -13.78 -9.32
CA LEU A 439 -5.75 -14.42 -8.61
C LEU A 439 -5.51 -15.85 -9.09
N THR A 440 -6.56 -16.57 -9.45
CA THR A 440 -6.42 -17.88 -10.13
C THR A 440 -5.64 -17.72 -11.44
N MET A 441 -5.96 -16.70 -12.25
CA MET A 441 -5.24 -16.41 -13.48
C MET A 441 -3.78 -15.98 -13.23
N HIS A 442 -3.52 -15.23 -12.16
CA HIS A 442 -2.15 -14.86 -11.75
C HIS A 442 -1.28 -16.09 -11.48
N THR A 443 -1.84 -17.12 -10.82
CA THR A 443 -1.12 -18.36 -10.51
C THR A 443 -0.84 -19.22 -11.75
N PHE A 444 -1.79 -19.32 -12.69
CA PHE A 444 -1.71 -20.29 -13.79
C PHE A 444 -1.23 -19.73 -15.13
N LEU A 445 -1.40 -18.43 -15.40
CA LEU A 445 -0.95 -17.84 -16.66
C LEU A 445 0.55 -17.50 -16.62
N PRO A 446 1.24 -17.58 -17.77
CA PRO A 446 2.60 -17.04 -17.87
C PRO A 446 2.63 -15.56 -17.45
N ALA A 447 3.60 -15.18 -16.61
CA ALA A 447 3.70 -13.85 -16.02
C ALA A 447 3.63 -12.72 -17.06
N SER A 448 4.28 -12.87 -18.21
CA SER A 448 4.26 -11.89 -19.30
C SER A 448 2.87 -11.72 -19.92
N LEU A 449 2.13 -12.82 -20.10
CA LEU A 449 0.77 -12.79 -20.63
C LEU A 449 -0.18 -12.15 -19.61
N TYR A 450 -0.11 -12.56 -18.35
CA TYR A 450 -0.91 -11.99 -17.27
C TYR A 450 -0.69 -10.48 -17.16
N ALA A 451 0.56 -10.04 -17.16
CA ALA A 451 0.89 -8.62 -17.06
C ALA A 451 0.40 -7.81 -18.26
N THR A 452 0.47 -8.37 -19.47
CA THR A 452 -0.05 -7.73 -20.68
C THR A 452 -1.56 -7.55 -20.60
N MET A 453 -2.29 -8.59 -20.18
CA MET A 453 -3.73 -8.52 -19.96
C MET A 453 -4.09 -7.51 -18.85
N GLY A 454 -3.31 -7.50 -17.76
CA GLY A 454 -3.43 -6.52 -16.68
C GLY A 454 -3.35 -5.10 -17.22
N TYR A 455 -2.30 -4.77 -17.97
CA TYR A 455 -2.18 -3.45 -18.59
C TYR A 455 -3.36 -3.09 -19.50
N MET A 456 -3.81 -4.01 -20.34
CA MET A 456 -4.96 -3.77 -21.23
C MET A 456 -6.23 -3.43 -20.46
N VAL A 457 -6.53 -4.19 -19.40
CA VAL A 457 -7.71 -3.97 -18.55
C VAL A 457 -7.59 -2.65 -17.80
N PHE A 458 -6.44 -2.36 -17.20
CA PHE A 458 -6.22 -1.12 -16.46
C PHE A 458 -6.30 0.11 -17.37
N SER A 459 -5.66 0.06 -18.54
CA SER A 459 -5.72 1.15 -19.51
C SER A 459 -7.15 1.39 -20.01
N TYR A 460 -7.92 0.34 -20.25
CA TYR A 460 -9.33 0.46 -20.63
C TYR A 460 -10.20 1.05 -19.50
N LEU A 461 -10.10 0.51 -18.29
CA LEU A 461 -10.97 0.90 -17.17
C LEU A 461 -10.67 2.31 -16.68
N PHE A 462 -9.40 2.64 -16.52
CA PHE A 462 -8.97 3.87 -15.84
C PHE A 462 -8.43 4.94 -16.77
N LYS A 463 -8.24 4.63 -18.06
CA LYS A 463 -7.59 5.49 -19.06
C LYS A 463 -6.15 5.85 -18.74
N TRP A 464 -5.51 5.15 -17.80
CA TRP A 464 -4.09 5.29 -17.52
C TRP A 464 -3.27 4.74 -18.68
N SER A 465 -2.23 5.46 -19.05
CA SER A 465 -1.31 5.12 -20.11
C SER A 465 0.06 4.76 -19.55
N ASP A 466 0.84 4.03 -20.34
CA ASP A 466 2.25 3.82 -20.06
C ASP A 466 3.13 4.89 -20.71
N ALA A 467 2.58 6.07 -21.05
CA ALA A 467 3.30 7.10 -21.80
C ALA A 467 4.59 7.55 -21.09
N ARG A 468 4.61 7.46 -19.75
CA ARG A 468 5.72 7.89 -18.88
C ARG A 468 6.47 6.74 -18.21
N TRP A 469 6.08 5.50 -18.46
CA TRP A 469 6.65 4.32 -17.81
C TRP A 469 7.79 3.72 -18.64
N ASP A 470 8.74 3.07 -17.98
CA ASP A 470 9.70 2.21 -18.66
C ASP A 470 8.99 0.93 -19.12
N ARG A 471 8.71 0.82 -20.42
CA ARG A 471 8.00 -0.33 -20.97
C ARG A 471 8.75 -1.65 -20.81
N GLY A 472 10.07 -1.61 -20.63
CA GLY A 472 10.87 -2.80 -20.32
C GLY A 472 10.56 -3.39 -18.95
N LEU A 473 10.14 -2.55 -17.99
CA LEU A 473 9.81 -2.96 -16.62
C LEU A 473 8.30 -3.08 -16.37
N ARG A 474 7.47 -2.51 -17.25
CA ARG A 474 5.99 -2.56 -17.16
C ARG A 474 5.41 -3.93 -16.79
N PRO A 475 5.90 -5.08 -17.30
CA PRO A 475 5.36 -6.37 -16.88
C PRO A 475 5.49 -6.65 -15.38
N ARG A 476 6.53 -6.13 -14.71
CA ARG A 476 6.73 -6.26 -13.25
C ARG A 476 5.61 -5.59 -12.46
N PHE A 477 5.10 -4.45 -12.93
CA PHE A 477 4.06 -3.66 -12.24
C PHE A 477 2.80 -4.49 -11.98
N PHE A 478 2.40 -5.28 -12.98
CA PHE A 478 1.22 -6.14 -12.94
C PHE A 478 1.50 -7.53 -12.34
N GLN A 479 2.72 -7.81 -11.86
CA GLN A 479 2.93 -8.98 -10.99
C GLN A 479 2.48 -8.70 -9.55
N PHE A 480 2.50 -7.44 -9.13
CA PHE A 480 2.12 -6.98 -7.79
C PHE A 480 0.69 -6.43 -7.70
N SER A 481 -0.13 -6.63 -8.75
CA SER A 481 -1.53 -6.21 -8.80
C SER A 481 -2.31 -7.00 -9.87
N PRO A 482 -3.59 -7.37 -9.64
CA PRO A 482 -4.35 -7.25 -8.40
C PRO A 482 -3.96 -8.24 -7.29
N ILE A 483 -4.21 -7.87 -6.03
CA ILE A 483 -4.30 -8.78 -4.87
C ILE A 483 -5.76 -9.04 -4.48
N TYR A 484 -6.00 -9.94 -3.52
CA TYR A 484 -7.35 -10.14 -2.99
C TYR A 484 -7.90 -8.86 -2.33
N ALA A 485 -9.18 -8.60 -2.53
CA ALA A 485 -9.94 -7.59 -1.80
C ALA A 485 -11.31 -8.14 -1.42
N SER A 486 -11.88 -7.65 -0.32
CA SER A 486 -13.24 -7.99 0.07
C SER A 486 -14.27 -7.47 -0.95
N ALA A 487 -15.29 -8.29 -1.24
CA ALA A 487 -16.46 -7.83 -1.99
C ALA A 487 -17.21 -6.68 -1.27
N GLU A 488 -17.24 -6.65 0.07
CA GLU A 488 -17.84 -5.55 0.83
C GLU A 488 -17.00 -4.28 0.75
N CYS A 489 -15.66 -4.39 0.81
CA CYS A 489 -14.78 -3.24 0.55
C CYS A 489 -14.98 -2.67 -0.85
N MET A 490 -15.09 -3.53 -1.87
CA MET A 490 -15.35 -3.10 -3.24
C MET A 490 -16.75 -2.51 -3.43
N ARG A 491 -17.75 -3.01 -2.70
CA ARG A 491 -19.09 -2.40 -2.63
C ARG A 491 -19.02 -1.01 -2.02
N TRP A 492 -18.19 -0.80 -1.00
CA TRP A 492 -17.98 0.54 -0.43
C TRP A 492 -17.27 1.47 -1.41
N TRP A 493 -16.28 1.01 -2.18
CA TRP A 493 -15.62 1.86 -3.17
C TRP A 493 -16.52 2.23 -4.36
N LEU A 494 -17.22 1.24 -4.94
CA LEU A 494 -17.89 1.38 -6.25
C LEU A 494 -19.42 1.47 -6.17
N GLY A 495 -20.00 0.95 -5.09
CA GLY A 495 -21.43 0.71 -4.97
C GLY A 495 -22.24 1.91 -4.43
N LYS A 496 -23.55 1.71 -4.38
CA LYS A 496 -24.51 2.67 -3.82
C LYS A 496 -24.24 2.94 -2.34
N GLY A 497 -24.27 4.21 -1.92
CA GLY A 497 -23.98 4.60 -0.53
C GLY A 497 -22.51 4.40 -0.12
N GLY A 498 -21.61 4.32 -1.11
CA GLY A 498 -20.18 4.21 -0.93
C GLY A 498 -19.43 5.42 -1.49
N PHE A 499 -18.10 5.33 -1.59
CA PHE A 499 -17.23 6.41 -2.06
C PHE A 499 -17.63 6.95 -3.44
N ALA A 500 -17.83 6.10 -4.45
CA ALA A 500 -18.18 6.56 -5.79
C ALA A 500 -19.55 7.26 -5.85
N ASP A 501 -20.44 6.99 -4.88
CA ASP A 501 -21.77 7.62 -4.81
C ASP A 501 -21.77 8.92 -3.98
N HIS A 502 -21.02 8.94 -2.88
CA HIS A 502 -20.83 10.13 -2.05
C HIS A 502 -19.89 11.15 -2.71
N GLY A 503 -18.84 10.66 -3.35
CA GLY A 503 -17.76 11.38 -4.04
C GLY A 503 -16.68 11.95 -3.12
N CYS A 504 -16.75 11.70 -1.81
CA CYS A 504 -15.74 12.09 -0.83
C CYS A 504 -15.73 11.10 0.34
N ILE A 505 -14.55 10.78 0.88
CA ILE A 505 -14.40 9.96 2.09
C ILE A 505 -14.59 10.77 3.39
N LEU A 506 -14.55 12.10 3.30
CA LEU A 506 -14.59 13.03 4.43
C LEU A 506 -15.90 13.84 4.50
N SER A 507 -16.85 13.63 3.59
CA SER A 507 -18.10 14.39 3.58
C SER A 507 -19.22 13.56 3.00
N THR A 508 -20.39 13.61 3.65
CA THR A 508 -21.62 13.08 3.09
C THR A 508 -22.03 13.84 1.82
N ARG A 509 -22.94 13.28 1.03
CA ARG A 509 -23.40 13.92 -0.22
C ARG A 509 -24.06 15.29 0.03
N GLU A 510 -24.77 15.45 1.14
CA GLU A 510 -25.41 16.71 1.53
C GLU A 510 -24.39 17.74 2.01
N GLN A 511 -23.38 17.31 2.78
CA GLN A 511 -22.24 18.17 3.15
C GLN A 511 -21.49 18.62 1.89
N MET A 512 -21.22 17.71 0.96
CA MET A 512 -20.57 18.05 -0.29
C MET A 512 -21.38 19.03 -1.15
N ALA A 513 -22.71 18.88 -1.21
CA ALA A 513 -23.56 19.83 -1.94
C ALA A 513 -23.47 21.25 -1.36
N ARG A 514 -23.39 21.36 -0.02
CA ARG A 514 -23.14 22.63 0.67
C ARG A 514 -21.74 23.17 0.37
N GLU A 515 -20.72 22.33 0.48
CA GLU A 515 -19.33 22.68 0.15
C GLU A 515 -19.21 23.22 -1.29
N ASN A 516 -19.83 22.55 -2.26
CA ASN A 516 -19.85 22.98 -3.66
C ASN A 516 -20.53 24.34 -3.85
N ALA A 517 -21.64 24.58 -3.13
CA ALA A 517 -22.36 25.85 -3.21
C ALA A 517 -21.55 27.00 -2.59
N GLU A 518 -20.84 26.74 -1.49
CA GLU A 518 -19.89 27.69 -0.89
C GLU A 518 -18.71 28.00 -1.82
N ASP A 519 -18.10 26.96 -2.40
CA ASP A 519 -16.97 27.11 -3.32
C ASP A 519 -17.40 27.91 -4.56
N ALA A 520 -18.58 27.63 -5.13
CA ALA A 520 -19.12 28.38 -6.26
C ALA A 520 -19.40 29.85 -5.92
N ARG A 521 -19.89 30.14 -4.70
CA ARG A 521 -20.10 31.52 -4.23
C ARG A 521 -18.77 32.24 -4.05
N TYR A 522 -17.77 31.58 -3.47
CA TYR A 522 -16.44 32.16 -3.28
C TYR A 522 -15.79 32.48 -4.62
N GLU A 523 -15.81 31.55 -5.58
CA GLU A 523 -15.27 31.78 -6.93
C GLU A 523 -16.00 32.92 -7.65
N ALA A 524 -17.33 32.98 -7.55
CA ALA A 524 -18.11 34.10 -8.10
C ALA A 524 -17.70 35.44 -7.48
N GLN A 525 -17.53 35.49 -6.16
CA GLN A 525 -17.05 36.70 -5.46
C GLN A 525 -15.61 37.07 -5.84
N VAL A 526 -14.72 36.09 -6.04
CA VAL A 526 -13.34 36.34 -6.48
C VAL A 526 -13.33 36.88 -7.91
N VAL A 527 -14.16 36.35 -8.80
CA VAL A 527 -14.31 36.85 -10.18
C VAL A 527 -14.89 38.26 -10.18
N GLU A 528 -15.97 38.50 -9.44
CA GLU A 528 -16.60 39.82 -9.28
C GLU A 528 -15.59 40.84 -8.73
N LYS A 529 -14.88 40.49 -7.65
CA LYS A 529 -13.83 41.34 -7.08
C LYS A 529 -12.61 41.51 -7.98
N LYS A 530 -12.27 40.55 -8.84
CA LYS A 530 -11.22 40.72 -9.87
C LYS A 530 -11.65 41.68 -10.97
N ILE A 531 -12.93 41.67 -11.33
CA ILE A 531 -13.53 42.63 -12.26
C ILE A 531 -13.52 44.03 -11.63
N GLU A 532 -13.88 44.14 -10.34
CA GLU A 532 -13.83 45.41 -9.59
C GLU A 532 -12.40 45.91 -9.34
N ALA A 533 -11.46 45.02 -8.98
CA ALA A 533 -10.05 45.34 -8.73
C ALA A 533 -9.26 45.67 -10.02
N GLY A 534 -9.85 45.45 -11.20
CA GLY A 534 -9.43 46.09 -12.45
C GLY A 534 -9.45 47.63 -12.39
N ALA A 535 -9.96 48.23 -11.30
CA ALA A 535 -9.93 49.67 -11.04
C ALA A 535 -9.12 50.10 -9.79
N SER A 536 -8.64 49.19 -8.94
CA SER A 536 -7.72 49.54 -7.85
C SER A 536 -7.07 48.32 -7.22
N GLY A 537 -5.74 48.22 -7.32
CA GLY A 537 -4.95 47.19 -6.65
C GLY A 537 -4.87 47.42 -5.14
N ALA A 538 -5.39 46.47 -4.36
CA ALA A 538 -5.04 46.30 -2.96
C ALA A 538 -5.14 44.81 -2.61
N GLY A 539 -4.09 44.29 -1.96
CA GLY A 539 -4.05 42.91 -1.45
C GLY A 539 -5.05 42.71 -0.30
N PHE A 540 -5.65 41.53 -0.23
CA PHE A 540 -6.68 41.21 0.75
C PHE A 540 -6.09 40.59 2.02
N PRO A 541 -6.59 40.97 3.22
CA PRO A 541 -6.19 40.36 4.47
C PRO A 541 -6.89 39.01 4.67
N VAL A 542 -6.10 37.98 4.94
CA VAL A 542 -6.59 36.68 5.42
C VAL A 542 -6.95 36.87 6.90
N SER A 543 -8.25 36.97 7.21
CA SER A 543 -8.75 36.91 8.59
C SER A 543 -8.26 35.63 9.27
N THR A 544 -7.67 35.79 10.46
CA THR A 544 -7.00 34.78 11.30
C THR A 544 -7.89 34.19 12.40
N ASP A 545 -9.15 34.60 12.49
CA ASP A 545 -10.07 34.07 13.49
C ASP A 545 -10.67 32.76 12.99
N VAL A 546 -10.33 31.65 13.66
CA VAL A 546 -10.93 30.35 13.41
C VAL A 546 -12.37 30.42 13.90
N ASP A 547 -13.31 30.50 12.95
CA ASP A 547 -14.74 30.46 13.23
C ASP A 547 -15.07 29.17 14.01
N VAL A 548 -15.68 29.32 15.19
CA VAL A 548 -15.96 28.21 16.14
C VAL A 548 -16.83 27.14 15.48
N ASP A 549 -17.72 27.56 14.58
CA ASP A 549 -18.58 26.65 13.81
C ASP A 549 -17.77 25.80 12.81
N LEU A 550 -16.74 26.37 12.18
CA LEU A 550 -15.85 25.63 11.27
C LEU A 550 -14.95 24.63 12.02
N ALA A 551 -14.43 24.99 13.19
CA ALA A 551 -13.62 24.08 13.99
C ALA A 551 -14.42 22.83 14.44
N SER A 552 -15.70 23.01 14.75
CA SER A 552 -16.59 21.90 15.11
C SER A 552 -16.84 20.93 13.93
N ALA A 553 -16.88 21.44 12.70
CA ALA A 553 -17.13 20.68 11.48
C ALA A 553 -15.86 20.04 10.86
N ALA A 554 -14.67 20.48 11.28
CA ALA A 554 -13.39 19.95 10.80
C ALA A 554 -13.26 18.44 11.08
N TRP A 555 -12.67 17.69 10.15
CA TRP A 555 -12.45 16.25 10.31
C TRP A 555 -11.25 15.92 11.17
N TYR A 556 -10.32 16.86 11.26
CA TYR A 556 -9.07 16.75 12.00
C TYR A 556 -9.07 17.67 13.21
N ASP A 557 -8.28 17.31 14.22
CA ASP A 557 -8.00 18.16 15.39
C ASP A 557 -6.49 18.40 15.54
N ASP A 558 -6.08 19.02 16.65
CA ASP A 558 -4.71 19.42 16.95
C ASP A 558 -3.70 18.26 17.00
N ARG A 559 -4.18 17.01 17.01
CA ARG A 559 -3.34 15.81 16.95
C ARG A 559 -2.90 15.46 15.52
N ALA A 560 -3.50 16.06 14.49
CA ALA A 560 -3.18 15.76 13.11
C ALA A 560 -1.69 16.04 12.80
N PRO A 561 -0.96 15.09 12.17
CA PRO A 561 0.43 15.29 11.83
C PRO A 561 0.56 16.27 10.66
N PRO A 562 1.75 16.84 10.44
CA PRO A 562 2.07 17.56 9.21
C PRO A 562 1.78 16.71 7.98
N MET A 563 1.27 17.34 6.92
CA MET A 563 0.92 16.66 5.67
C MET A 563 1.69 17.22 4.48
N ALA A 564 2.14 16.34 3.61
CA ALA A 564 2.75 16.66 2.32
C ALA A 564 2.02 15.93 1.20
N LEU A 565 1.69 16.61 0.10
CA LEU A 565 0.84 16.04 -0.96
C LEU A 565 1.49 16.14 -2.34
N TRP A 566 1.46 15.04 -3.09
CA TRP A 566 1.82 14.98 -4.51
C TRP A 566 0.60 14.56 -5.32
N VAL A 567 0.01 15.52 -6.03
CA VAL A 567 -1.21 15.37 -6.82
C VAL A 567 -0.85 15.16 -8.28
N ALA A 568 -1.41 14.11 -8.88
CA ALA A 568 -1.35 13.85 -10.31
C ALA A 568 -2.45 14.68 -11.01
N GLY A 569 -2.07 15.69 -11.81
CA GLY A 569 -3.02 16.65 -12.39
C GLY A 569 -3.87 16.08 -13.53
N SER A 570 -3.40 15.03 -14.19
CA SER A 570 -4.16 14.30 -15.23
C SER A 570 -4.95 13.11 -14.67
N ASP A 571 -4.99 12.95 -13.35
CA ASP A 571 -5.70 11.86 -12.68
C ASP A 571 -7.22 11.99 -12.83
N GLN A 572 -7.82 11.00 -13.49
CA GLN A 572 -9.27 10.95 -13.67
C GLN A 572 -9.97 10.18 -12.55
N LEU A 573 -9.25 9.38 -11.76
CA LEU A 573 -9.83 8.54 -10.71
C LEU A 573 -10.12 9.34 -9.44
N VAL A 574 -9.21 10.23 -9.04
CA VAL A 574 -9.32 11.05 -7.83
C VAL A 574 -9.10 12.53 -8.13
N ASP A 575 -9.71 13.41 -7.34
CA ASP A 575 -9.61 14.86 -7.48
C ASP A 575 -8.72 15.43 -6.36
N GLY A 576 -7.41 15.45 -6.60
CA GLY A 576 -6.43 15.93 -5.63
C GLY A 576 -6.42 17.44 -5.46
N ASP A 577 -6.76 18.22 -6.49
CA ASP A 577 -6.86 19.68 -6.41
C ASP A 577 -7.98 20.12 -5.45
N ARG A 578 -9.12 19.43 -5.51
CA ARG A 578 -10.20 19.65 -4.55
C ARG A 578 -9.79 19.33 -3.13
N LEU A 579 -9.04 18.24 -2.91
CA LEU A 579 -8.50 17.95 -1.59
C LEU A 579 -7.54 19.05 -1.10
N LEU A 580 -6.62 19.50 -1.95
CA LEU A 580 -5.70 20.59 -1.62
C LEU A 580 -6.44 21.86 -1.21
N ARG A 581 -7.51 22.23 -1.92
CA ARG A 581 -8.37 23.37 -1.56
C ARG A 581 -9.03 23.20 -0.19
N ARG A 582 -9.47 21.99 0.16
CA ARG A 582 -10.02 21.71 1.50
C ARG A 582 -8.96 21.85 2.59
N LEU A 583 -7.81 21.20 2.43
CA LEU A 583 -6.76 21.15 3.45
C LEU A 583 -6.03 22.48 3.65
N LYS A 584 -5.84 23.27 2.59
CA LYS A 584 -5.26 24.62 2.67
C LYS A 584 -6.28 25.72 2.96
N GLY A 585 -7.57 25.41 2.76
CA GLY A 585 -8.66 26.33 3.03
C GLY A 585 -8.95 26.44 4.52
N ARG A 586 -10.04 27.13 4.85
CA ARG A 586 -10.48 27.32 6.25
C ARG A 586 -11.18 26.11 6.86
N ARG A 587 -11.48 25.08 6.05
CA ARG A 587 -12.30 23.91 6.45
C ARG A 587 -11.58 22.96 7.39
N GLU A 588 -10.26 22.89 7.34
CA GLU A 588 -9.45 22.01 8.19
C GLU A 588 -8.39 22.83 8.94
N PRO A 589 -8.80 23.67 9.92
CA PRO A 589 -7.91 24.63 10.58
C PRO A 589 -6.76 23.98 11.36
N TYR A 590 -6.89 22.70 11.72
CA TYR A 590 -5.86 21.95 12.44
C TYR A 590 -4.86 21.24 11.52
N VAL A 591 -5.11 21.20 10.20
CA VAL A 591 -4.21 20.54 9.26
C VAL A 591 -3.09 21.49 8.84
N ARG A 592 -1.85 21.04 9.03
CA ARG A 592 -0.66 21.75 8.57
C ARG A 592 -0.11 21.11 7.29
N VAL A 593 -0.44 21.69 6.14
CA VAL A 593 0.16 21.29 4.85
C VAL A 593 1.54 21.93 4.70
N VAL A 594 2.60 21.14 4.88
CA VAL A 594 4.00 21.61 4.81
C VAL A 594 4.58 21.56 3.41
N HIS A 595 4.04 20.70 2.54
CA HIS A 595 4.43 20.63 1.12
C HIS A 595 3.22 20.25 0.28
N SER A 596 3.16 20.76 -0.95
CA SER A 596 2.18 20.31 -1.92
C SER A 596 2.70 20.55 -3.34
N LYS A 597 2.52 19.59 -4.23
CA LYS A 597 2.87 19.72 -5.63
C LYS A 597 1.82 19.08 -6.51
N VAL A 598 1.34 19.82 -7.50
CA VAL A 598 0.54 19.28 -8.60
C VAL A 598 1.48 19.04 -9.77
N ILE A 599 1.46 17.83 -10.32
CA ILE A 599 2.23 17.45 -11.50
C ILE A 599 1.22 17.24 -12.63
N GLU A 600 1.00 18.30 -13.41
CA GLU A 600 -0.08 18.42 -14.40
C GLU A 600 -0.16 17.21 -15.34
N GLU A 601 0.99 16.72 -15.79
CA GLU A 601 1.11 15.63 -16.75
C GLU A 601 1.00 14.21 -16.17
N TYR A 602 0.93 14.06 -14.84
CA TYR A 602 0.91 12.75 -14.19
C TYR A 602 -0.51 12.18 -14.14
N GLU A 603 -0.62 10.91 -14.49
CA GLU A 603 -1.79 10.07 -14.23
C GLU A 603 -1.64 9.39 -12.85
N HIS A 604 -2.68 8.70 -12.39
CA HIS A 604 -2.78 8.19 -11.00
C HIS A 604 -1.54 7.44 -10.49
N LEU A 605 -0.94 6.59 -11.33
CA LEU A 605 0.18 5.71 -10.98
C LEU A 605 1.56 6.33 -11.28
N ASP A 606 1.62 7.46 -12.00
CA ASP A 606 2.89 8.07 -12.41
C ASP A 606 3.71 8.57 -11.21
N VAL A 607 3.06 8.91 -10.11
CA VAL A 607 3.72 9.30 -8.85
C VAL A 607 4.65 8.23 -8.28
N ILE A 608 4.45 6.96 -8.66
CA ILE A 608 5.30 5.83 -8.24
C ILE A 608 5.99 5.11 -9.41
N TRP A 609 5.46 5.19 -10.63
CA TRP A 609 5.94 4.40 -11.77
C TRP A 609 6.52 5.19 -12.95
N ALA A 610 6.38 6.52 -12.98
CA ALA A 610 7.00 7.31 -14.04
C ALA A 610 8.53 7.22 -13.98
N ILE A 611 9.17 7.27 -15.16
CA ILE A 611 10.63 7.27 -15.31
C ILE A 611 11.29 8.43 -14.54
N ASP A 612 10.59 9.56 -14.40
CA ASP A 612 11.02 10.73 -13.65
C ASP A 612 10.36 10.88 -12.27
N SER A 613 9.72 9.83 -11.75
CA SER A 613 9.07 9.82 -10.43
C SER A 613 10.05 10.13 -9.30
N ILE A 614 11.25 9.54 -9.26
CA ILE A 614 12.25 9.87 -8.24
C ILE A 614 12.62 11.36 -8.29
N ARG A 615 12.91 11.89 -9.48
CA ARG A 615 13.29 13.30 -9.64
C ARG A 615 12.18 14.26 -9.23
N LYS A 616 10.92 13.97 -9.57
CA LYS A 616 9.78 14.88 -9.32
C LYS A 616 9.10 14.67 -7.98
N VAL A 617 9.18 13.48 -7.41
CA VAL A 617 8.50 13.06 -6.19
C VAL A 617 9.51 12.56 -5.15
N GLY A 618 10.28 11.51 -5.47
CA GLY A 618 11.17 10.84 -4.51
C GLY A 618 12.18 11.77 -3.80
N MET A 619 12.86 12.64 -4.54
CA MET A 619 13.82 13.61 -3.98
C MET A 619 13.15 14.62 -3.03
N GLU A 620 11.93 15.06 -3.35
CA GLU A 620 11.16 15.95 -2.49
C GLU A 620 10.64 15.21 -1.26
N VAL A 621 10.14 13.99 -1.41
CA VAL A 621 9.71 13.12 -0.30
C VAL A 621 10.86 12.93 0.68
N ARG A 622 12.04 12.54 0.20
CA ARG A 622 13.26 12.39 1.01
C ARG A 622 13.56 13.66 1.80
N ARG A 623 13.61 14.82 1.12
CA ARG A 623 13.90 16.10 1.77
C ARG A 623 12.85 16.49 2.82
N VAL A 624 11.57 16.44 2.45
CA VAL A 624 10.45 16.90 3.28
C VAL A 624 10.30 16.02 4.52
N ILE A 625 10.54 14.71 4.41
CA ILE A 625 10.60 13.82 5.57
C ILE A 625 11.71 14.25 6.51
N TRP A 626 12.94 14.42 6.03
CA TRP A 626 14.05 14.85 6.86
C TRP A 626 13.78 16.17 7.57
N GLU A 627 13.20 17.16 6.87
CA GLU A 627 12.80 18.47 7.38
C GLU A 627 11.75 18.40 8.51
N CYS A 628 11.00 17.30 8.63
CA CYS A 628 9.99 17.09 9.66
C CYS A 628 10.43 16.19 10.83
N VAL A 629 11.61 15.55 10.73
CA VAL A 629 12.22 14.84 11.88
C VAL A 629 12.63 15.86 12.96
N GLN A 630 12.35 15.56 14.23
CA GLN A 630 12.72 16.42 15.35
C GLN A 630 14.25 16.49 15.52
N GLU A 631 14.77 17.64 15.94
CA GLU A 631 16.22 17.91 15.95
C GLU A 631 17.01 16.96 16.86
N ASP A 632 16.45 16.60 18.02
CA ASP A 632 17.00 15.61 18.94
C ASP A 632 17.08 14.21 18.31
N VAL A 633 16.07 13.84 17.51
CA VAL A 633 16.03 12.57 16.78
C VAL A 633 16.99 12.59 15.58
N ARG A 634 17.16 13.73 14.90
CA ARG A 634 18.14 13.87 13.82
C ARG A 634 19.56 13.61 14.28
N GLY A 635 19.92 14.03 15.50
CA GLY A 635 21.23 13.74 16.08
C GLY A 635 21.52 12.24 16.22
N LEU A 636 20.48 11.43 16.44
CA LEU A 636 20.58 9.97 16.54
C LEU A 636 20.67 9.27 15.18
N CYS A 637 20.30 9.94 14.09
CA CYS A 637 20.10 9.32 12.78
C CYS A 637 21.17 9.75 11.76
N ARG A 638 21.49 8.84 10.84
CA ARG A 638 22.27 9.15 9.64
C ARG A 638 21.52 10.21 8.83
N THR A 639 22.25 11.24 8.41
CA THR A 639 21.68 12.24 7.51
C THR A 639 21.47 11.60 6.13
N PRO A 640 20.26 11.71 5.56
CA PRO A 640 20.00 11.10 4.27
C PRO A 640 20.89 11.68 3.16
N GLU A 641 21.47 10.81 2.34
CA GLU A 641 22.36 11.22 1.24
C GLU A 641 21.60 12.02 0.15
N ALA A 642 22.27 13.02 -0.41
CA ALA A 642 21.71 14.02 -1.33
C ALA A 642 21.53 13.54 -2.77
#